data_AF-A0A9P7B683-F1
#
_entry.id   AF-A0A9P7B683-F1
#
_cell.length_a   1.000
_cell.length_b   1.000
_cell.length_c   1.000
_cell.angle_alpha   90.00
_cell.angle_beta   90.00
_cell.angle_gamma   90.00
#
_symmetry.space_group_name_H-M   'P 1'
#
loop_
_entity.id
_entity.type
_entity.pdbx_description
1 polymer ?
#
loop_
_entity_poly.entity_id
_entity_poly.type
_entity_poly.pdbx_seq_one_letter_code
_entity_poly.pdbx_strand_id
1 'polypeptide(L)'
;MESSPLPLVNSLDEIYTPAALVHEGERWNKVFEKFQREYGTPVQKVSRAPGRVNIIGERDEPQEEKFSAELVADYDYGTRAGEHIDYCGFSVLPAAIERDVLIAFSTDPVSEDGKDESIPKPSKPGKTVVVLRNTEEKYSPTAFEVDLTGNGDDLALPEKHHWSSYFIAGTKGILAHLVKTRSRNISTPKPGPALVRILVDGTVPEGSGLSSSSAMTTASAIAILEISGRREGEFQVGRSDVTNVAIESERLVGVNSGGMDQSASVFSRPMHLLHIEFIPQLKARALPLPQTDPPFSFVIANTLVTSNKKLTAKYHYNLRVVECRLGALLLAKFLDLHVDYQTRPFPSYKTLVDTYFGRKAPTHGPIRSNSQRPEKLVPEGATHPALPSSRLPPRNAGGAHELRTMMGLVGQALGGPGMEDGMTWEQVAEKLEVDAKELEKAVADREVEPKDGKFKIWTRARHVFSEAIRVYEFKELLCNTAATSQRATPDAIPDSENAGPILETSARESLPDLPSAPLDPYSTSSLAVPNDADPSKELLEKMGRLMNESMESCQRDYECSCPELDELASIARKNGAIGSRVTGAGWGGATVSLVREPDVPAFLKAVRTEYYNKRYPDLTEKELDDACFATKPENGAILYENDDASPDHAT
;
A
#
# COMPACT_ATOMS: atom_id res chain seq x y z
N MET A 1 15.61 7.33 3.95
CA MET A 1 14.15 7.53 4.04
C MET A 1 13.44 6.32 4.66
N GLU A 2 13.85 5.10 4.38
CA GLU A 2 13.21 3.90 4.95
C GLU A 2 13.54 3.67 6.44
N SER A 3 14.79 3.91 6.82
CA SER A 3 15.28 3.84 8.22
C SER A 3 15.12 5.13 9.03
N SER A 4 14.58 6.20 8.43
CA SER A 4 14.35 7.45 9.18
C SER A 4 13.15 7.28 10.11
N PRO A 5 13.16 7.95 11.28
CA PRO A 5 11.97 7.99 12.13
C PRO A 5 10.81 8.66 11.39
N LEU A 6 9.60 8.48 11.93
CA LEU A 6 8.43 9.21 11.44
C LEU A 6 8.60 10.71 11.67
N PRO A 7 8.04 11.58 10.82
CA PRO A 7 8.08 13.02 11.05
C PRO A 7 7.39 13.36 12.37
N LEU A 8 8.01 14.26 13.12
CA LEU A 8 7.37 15.00 14.21
C LEU A 8 7.15 16.41 13.70
N VAL A 9 5.92 16.89 13.77
CA VAL A 9 5.52 18.23 13.34
C VAL A 9 4.76 18.90 14.48
N ASN A 10 4.72 20.22 14.47
CA ASN A 10 3.94 21.00 15.44
C ASN A 10 2.95 21.95 14.77
N SER A 11 2.88 21.94 13.43
CA SER A 11 1.87 22.70 12.69
C SER A 11 1.10 21.85 11.69
N LEU A 12 -0.18 22.17 11.52
CA LEU A 12 -1.06 21.48 10.57
C LEU A 12 -0.67 21.75 9.11
N ASP A 13 -0.04 22.89 8.80
CA ASP A 13 0.40 23.21 7.42
C ASP A 13 1.56 22.32 6.93
N GLU A 14 2.25 21.65 7.85
CA GLU A 14 3.23 20.61 7.51
C GLU A 14 2.54 19.27 7.15
N ILE A 15 1.28 19.10 7.53
CA ILE A 15 0.48 17.89 7.31
C ILE A 15 -0.39 18.04 6.06
N TYR A 16 -1.11 19.16 5.95
CA TYR A 16 -2.17 19.36 4.94
C TYR A 16 -1.85 20.51 4.00
N THR A 17 -2.31 20.39 2.75
CA THR A 17 -2.25 21.51 1.79
C THR A 17 -3.10 22.71 2.26
N PRO A 18 -2.83 23.94 1.79
CA PRO A 18 -3.62 25.13 2.16
C PRO A 18 -5.13 25.00 1.89
N ALA A 19 -5.50 24.28 0.83
CA ALA A 19 -6.90 23.99 0.52
C ALA A 19 -7.54 23.03 1.54
N ALA A 20 -6.78 22.05 2.03
CA ALA A 20 -7.23 21.08 3.01
C ALA A 20 -7.31 21.65 4.43
N LEU A 21 -6.39 22.55 4.80
CA LEU A 21 -6.33 23.18 6.12
C LEU A 21 -7.62 23.84 6.58
N VAL A 22 -8.40 24.39 5.65
CA VAL A 22 -9.66 25.09 6.00
C VAL A 22 -10.64 24.15 6.71
N HIS A 23 -10.76 22.90 6.23
CA HIS A 23 -11.67 21.92 6.81
C HIS A 23 -10.99 21.02 7.85
N GLU A 24 -9.73 20.64 7.63
CA GLU A 24 -8.99 19.83 8.59
C GLU A 24 -8.70 20.60 9.87
N GLY A 25 -8.40 21.90 9.82
CA GLY A 25 -8.24 22.73 11.02
C GLY A 25 -9.48 22.73 11.91
N GLU A 26 -10.68 22.83 11.31
CA GLU A 26 -11.94 22.74 12.05
C GLU A 26 -12.14 21.36 12.69
N ARG A 27 -11.80 20.28 11.95
CA ARG A 27 -11.86 18.91 12.47
C ARG A 27 -10.92 18.69 13.66
N TRP A 28 -9.67 19.14 13.56
CA TRP A 28 -8.68 19.02 14.65
C TRP A 28 -9.13 19.77 15.90
N ASN A 29 -9.66 20.99 15.75
CA ASN A 29 -10.22 21.76 16.86
C ASN A 29 -11.37 21.00 17.54
N LYS A 30 -12.29 20.41 16.77
CA LYS A 30 -13.39 19.59 17.33
C LYS A 30 -12.87 18.37 18.09
N VAL A 31 -11.83 17.70 17.60
CA VAL A 31 -11.18 16.58 18.29
C VAL A 31 -10.57 17.05 19.62
N PHE A 32 -9.86 18.18 19.62
CA PHE A 32 -9.21 18.71 20.83
C PHE A 32 -10.24 19.16 21.88
N GLU A 33 -11.27 19.88 21.46
CA GLU A 33 -12.38 20.28 22.33
C GLU A 33 -13.14 19.07 22.91
N LYS A 34 -13.39 18.04 22.08
CA LYS A 34 -14.03 16.81 22.55
C LYS A 34 -13.14 16.06 23.53
N PHE A 35 -11.84 15.94 23.25
CA PHE A 35 -10.87 15.32 24.16
C PHE A 35 -10.84 16.04 25.51
N GLN A 36 -10.72 17.37 25.52
CA GLN A 36 -10.73 18.19 26.73
C GLN A 36 -12.04 18.02 27.52
N ARG A 37 -13.19 18.01 26.84
CA ARG A 37 -14.50 17.82 27.46
C ARG A 37 -14.64 16.43 28.09
N GLU A 38 -14.09 15.41 27.44
CA GLU A 38 -14.25 14.01 27.82
C GLU A 38 -13.27 13.54 28.89
N TYR A 39 -12.08 14.14 28.94
CA TYR A 39 -10.99 13.71 29.80
C TYR A 39 -10.51 14.79 30.77
N GLY A 40 -10.95 16.03 30.62
CA GLY A 40 -10.58 17.16 31.49
C GLY A 40 -9.13 17.61 31.35
N THR A 41 -8.40 17.14 30.34
CA THR A 41 -6.98 17.44 30.08
C THR A 41 -6.76 17.66 28.58
N PRO A 42 -5.83 18.52 28.17
CA PRO A 42 -5.60 18.78 26.75
C PRO A 42 -4.96 17.59 26.04
N VAL A 43 -5.10 17.57 24.71
CA VAL A 43 -4.35 16.64 23.85
C VAL A 43 -2.87 17.00 23.92
N GLN A 44 -2.00 16.03 24.22
CA GLN A 44 -0.55 16.25 24.19
C GLN A 44 0.01 16.04 22.79
N LYS A 45 -0.37 14.92 22.15
CA LYS A 45 0.10 14.55 20.82
C LYS A 45 -1.01 13.86 20.03
N VAL A 46 -0.87 13.87 18.71
CA VAL A 46 -1.75 13.14 17.79
C VAL A 46 -0.91 12.27 16.87
N SER A 47 -1.21 10.97 16.85
CA SER A 47 -0.71 10.06 15.83
C SER A 47 -1.70 10.05 14.66
N ARG A 48 -1.23 10.43 13.46
CA ARG A 48 -2.02 10.44 12.23
C ARG A 48 -1.53 9.35 11.29
N ALA A 49 -2.46 8.57 10.72
CA ALA A 49 -2.17 7.72 9.57
C ALA A 49 -3.30 7.80 8.53
N PRO A 50 -3.00 8.09 7.25
CA PRO A 50 -4.01 8.19 6.20
C PRO A 50 -4.49 6.82 5.71
N GLY A 51 -5.72 6.82 5.18
CA GLY A 51 -6.16 5.76 4.27
C GLY A 51 -5.43 5.86 2.93
N ARG A 52 -5.79 5.00 1.98
CA ARG A 52 -5.12 4.98 0.67
C ARG A 52 -6.04 4.56 -0.46
N VAL A 53 -5.71 4.98 -1.66
CA VAL A 53 -6.30 4.52 -2.93
C VAL A 53 -5.22 3.84 -3.76
N ASN A 54 -5.56 2.75 -4.45
CA ASN A 54 -4.66 2.20 -5.46
C ASN A 54 -5.03 2.75 -6.84
N ILE A 55 -4.09 3.43 -7.49
CA ILE A 55 -4.38 4.06 -8.80
C ILE A 55 -4.29 3.03 -9.91
N ILE A 56 -3.27 2.16 -9.91
CA ILE A 56 -3.03 1.06 -10.87
C ILE A 56 -1.91 0.13 -10.32
N GLY A 57 -1.72 -1.14 -10.76
CA GLY A 57 -0.66 -2.06 -10.24
C GLY A 57 0.45 -2.58 -11.21
N GLU A 58 1.79 -2.50 -10.90
CA GLU A 58 3.02 -3.20 -11.47
C GLU A 58 4.41 -2.76 -10.88
N ARG A 59 5.47 -3.57 -11.20
CA ARG A 59 6.97 -3.64 -11.16
C ARG A 59 7.85 -2.40 -11.50
N ASP A 60 9.09 -2.40 -10.96
CA ASP A 60 10.27 -1.86 -11.68
C ASP A 60 11.60 -2.58 -11.34
N GLU A 61 12.69 -2.20 -12.01
CA GLU A 61 14.05 -2.80 -11.93
C GLU A 61 14.90 -2.36 -10.72
N PRO A 62 15.73 -3.25 -10.13
CA PRO A 62 16.56 -2.89 -8.98
C PRO A 62 17.82 -2.10 -9.41
N GLN A 63 18.03 -0.93 -8.76
CA GLN A 63 19.36 -0.36 -8.57
C GLN A 63 20.06 -1.04 -7.38
N GLU A 64 21.30 -1.46 -7.58
CA GLU A 64 22.13 -2.17 -6.60
C GLU A 64 22.55 -1.24 -5.45
N GLU A 65 22.08 -1.50 -4.23
CA GLU A 65 22.76 -1.10 -2.99
C GLU A 65 22.72 -2.26 -1.99
N LYS A 66 23.86 -2.54 -1.36
CA LYS A 66 24.08 -3.68 -0.45
C LYS A 66 23.57 -3.35 0.95
N PHE A 67 22.62 -4.13 1.48
CA PHE A 67 22.30 -4.18 2.92
C PHE A 67 22.08 -5.63 3.40
N SER A 68 22.31 -5.84 4.70
CA SER A 68 22.53 -7.13 5.38
C SER A 68 21.30 -8.04 5.48
N ALA A 69 21.53 -9.35 5.41
CA ALA A 69 20.57 -10.38 5.01
C ALA A 69 19.81 -11.13 6.14
N GLU A 70 19.67 -10.57 7.35
CA GLU A 70 19.23 -11.38 8.51
C GLU A 70 17.74 -11.29 8.90
N LEU A 71 16.88 -10.53 8.20
CA LEU A 71 15.47 -10.34 8.60
C LEU A 71 14.38 -10.95 7.68
N VAL A 72 14.75 -11.74 6.66
CA VAL A 72 13.83 -12.08 5.53
C VAL A 72 13.17 -13.46 5.63
N ALA A 73 13.50 -14.29 6.64
CA ALA A 73 13.17 -15.72 6.61
C ALA A 73 11.70 -16.10 6.90
N ASP A 74 10.88 -15.22 7.50
CA ASP A 74 9.52 -15.57 7.96
C ASP A 74 8.38 -14.87 7.20
N TYR A 75 8.65 -14.29 6.02
CA TYR A 75 7.63 -13.58 5.24
C TYR A 75 6.62 -14.53 4.58
N ASP A 76 5.52 -14.82 5.29
CA ASP A 76 4.31 -15.38 4.69
C ASP A 76 3.61 -14.32 3.82
N TYR A 77 3.39 -14.64 2.55
CA TYR A 77 2.90 -13.75 1.48
C TYR A 77 1.37 -13.55 1.52
N GLY A 78 0.78 -13.45 2.71
CA GLY A 78 -0.65 -13.24 2.91
C GLY A 78 -1.19 -11.93 2.30
N THR A 79 -2.37 -12.06 1.68
CA THR A 79 -3.42 -11.07 1.28
C THR A 79 -2.98 -9.65 0.92
N ARG A 80 -2.15 -9.50 -0.09
CA ARG A 80 -1.77 -8.18 -0.61
C ARG A 80 -2.92 -7.60 -1.47
N ALA A 81 -3.28 -6.32 -1.31
CA ALA A 81 -4.47 -5.71 -1.94
C ALA A 81 -4.17 -4.66 -3.04
N GLY A 82 -3.34 -4.97 -4.03
CA GLY A 82 -3.04 -4.10 -5.18
C GLY A 82 -3.67 -4.61 -6.47
N GLU A 83 -5.00 -4.56 -6.54
CA GLU A 83 -5.85 -5.25 -7.52
C GLU A 83 -5.29 -6.59 -8.00
N HIS A 84 -4.83 -7.38 -7.04
CA HIS A 84 -4.50 -8.80 -7.19
C HIS A 84 -3.21 -9.17 -7.93
N ILE A 85 -2.23 -8.27 -8.01
CA ILE A 85 -0.90 -8.62 -8.54
C ILE A 85 0.23 -8.58 -7.52
N ASP A 86 -0.01 -7.97 -6.37
CA ASP A 86 0.99 -7.78 -5.32
C ASP A 86 1.33 -9.07 -4.58
N TYR A 87 0.35 -9.95 -4.35
CA TYR A 87 0.62 -11.32 -3.89
C TYR A 87 1.22 -12.23 -4.98
N CYS A 88 1.19 -11.78 -6.23
CA CYS A 88 1.97 -12.37 -7.32
C CYS A 88 3.39 -11.77 -7.41
N GLY A 89 3.73 -10.88 -6.48
CA GLY A 89 5.05 -10.28 -6.31
C GLY A 89 5.32 -9.06 -7.20
N PHE A 90 4.35 -8.63 -8.01
CA PHE A 90 4.49 -7.43 -8.83
C PHE A 90 4.25 -6.17 -7.99
N SER A 91 4.89 -5.08 -8.37
CA SER A 91 4.82 -3.81 -7.64
C SER A 91 3.47 -3.11 -7.89
N VAL A 92 3.20 -1.97 -7.25
CA VAL A 92 1.91 -1.26 -7.33
C VAL A 92 2.09 0.26 -7.22
N LEU A 93 1.10 1.06 -7.67
CA LEU A 93 1.07 2.52 -7.57
C LEU A 93 -0.12 3.07 -6.75
N PRO A 94 -0.14 2.88 -5.42
CA PRO A 94 -1.09 3.58 -4.56
C PRO A 94 -0.66 5.00 -4.19
N ALA A 95 -1.56 5.72 -3.54
CA ALA A 95 -1.28 6.96 -2.83
C ALA A 95 -2.11 7.02 -1.54
N ALA A 96 -1.56 7.65 -0.51
CA ALA A 96 -2.37 8.10 0.62
C ALA A 96 -3.40 9.13 0.17
N ILE A 97 -4.59 9.07 0.75
CA ILE A 97 -5.66 10.05 0.53
C ILE A 97 -5.74 11.01 1.71
N GLU A 98 -6.49 12.10 1.53
CA GLU A 98 -6.73 13.11 2.58
C GLU A 98 -7.43 12.52 3.80
N ARG A 99 -8.35 11.57 3.59
CA ARG A 99 -9.06 10.87 4.66
C ARG A 99 -8.10 10.02 5.50
N ASP A 100 -8.20 10.12 6.81
CA ASP A 100 -7.24 9.53 7.74
C ASP A 100 -7.85 9.09 9.08
N VAL A 101 -7.00 8.53 9.92
CA VAL A 101 -7.28 8.25 11.34
C VAL A 101 -6.37 9.12 12.19
N LEU A 102 -6.97 9.85 13.12
CA LEU A 102 -6.33 10.63 14.17
C LEU A 102 -6.48 9.89 15.49
N ILE A 103 -5.36 9.65 16.17
CA ILE A 103 -5.32 9.11 17.53
C ILE A 103 -4.73 10.20 18.40
N ALA A 104 -5.62 11.00 19.02
CA ALA A 104 -5.24 12.04 19.97
C ALA A 104 -5.05 11.41 21.35
N PHE A 105 -3.94 11.72 22.02
CA PHE A 105 -3.64 11.14 23.32
C PHE A 105 -2.98 12.10 24.31
N SER A 106 -3.15 11.79 25.59
CA SER A 106 -2.41 12.37 26.70
C SER A 106 -2.01 11.27 27.69
N THR A 107 -0.92 11.51 28.39
CA THR A 107 -0.36 10.58 29.37
C THR A 107 -0.26 11.26 30.73
N ASP A 108 -0.62 10.54 31.78
CA ASP A 108 -0.38 10.98 33.15
C ASP A 108 0.76 10.15 33.77
N PRO A 109 1.63 10.80 34.56
CA PRO A 109 2.53 10.07 35.44
C PRO A 109 1.72 9.29 36.48
N VAL A 110 2.40 8.40 37.21
CA VAL A 110 1.80 7.61 38.29
C VAL A 110 1.10 8.53 39.30
N SER A 111 -0.23 8.67 39.22
CA SER A 111 -1.00 9.37 40.24
C SER A 111 -1.53 8.36 41.25
N GLU A 112 -1.09 8.45 42.50
CA GLU A 112 -1.72 7.73 43.62
C GLU A 112 -3.15 8.23 43.89
N ASP A 113 -3.51 9.43 43.39
CA ASP A 113 -4.76 10.13 43.68
C ASP A 113 -5.46 10.72 42.42
N GLY A 114 -6.08 9.86 41.61
CA GLY A 114 -6.98 10.30 40.52
C GLY A 114 -8.41 10.52 41.02
N LYS A 115 -8.99 11.71 40.79
CA LYS A 115 -10.35 12.13 41.20
C LYS A 115 -11.50 11.58 40.34
N ASP A 116 -11.20 10.85 39.26
CA ASP A 116 -12.21 10.29 38.36
C ASP A 116 -12.43 8.79 38.65
N GLU A 117 -13.47 8.47 39.42
CA GLU A 117 -13.84 7.10 39.79
C GLU A 117 -14.24 6.23 38.59
N SER A 118 -14.45 6.82 37.40
CA SER A 118 -14.83 6.09 36.19
C SER A 118 -13.65 5.46 35.46
N ILE A 119 -12.41 5.84 35.78
CA ILE A 119 -11.19 5.33 35.16
C ILE A 119 -10.62 4.16 36.00
N PRO A 120 -10.43 2.96 35.42
CA PRO A 120 -9.82 1.85 36.13
C PRO A 120 -8.41 2.19 36.63
N LYS A 121 -8.07 1.78 37.85
CA LYS A 121 -6.69 1.88 38.37
C LYS A 121 -5.87 0.68 37.90
N PRO A 122 -4.55 0.84 37.67
CA PRO A 122 -3.68 -0.27 37.31
C PRO A 122 -3.72 -1.38 38.37
N SER A 123 -3.87 -2.63 37.94
CA SER A 123 -3.92 -3.80 38.82
C SER A 123 -2.63 -4.02 39.61
N LYS A 124 -1.47 -3.56 39.08
CA LYS A 124 -0.14 -3.67 39.69
C LYS A 124 0.73 -2.46 39.33
N PRO A 125 1.70 -2.10 40.18
CA PRO A 125 2.72 -1.11 39.83
C PRO A 125 3.45 -1.48 38.54
N GLY A 126 3.68 -0.50 37.66
CA GLY A 126 4.34 -0.69 36.36
C GLY A 126 3.40 -1.07 35.20
N LYS A 127 2.12 -1.39 35.47
CA LYS A 127 1.10 -1.49 34.42
C LYS A 127 0.57 -0.12 34.02
N THR A 128 0.28 0.02 32.74
CA THR A 128 -0.36 1.19 32.15
C THR A 128 -1.83 0.86 31.86
N VAL A 129 -2.75 1.70 32.31
CA VAL A 129 -4.16 1.65 31.91
C VAL A 129 -4.33 2.51 30.65
N VAL A 130 -4.92 1.95 29.61
CA VAL A 130 -5.28 2.67 28.38
C VAL A 130 -6.79 2.80 28.33
N VAL A 131 -7.29 4.04 28.26
CA VAL A 131 -8.71 4.35 28.06
C VAL A 131 -8.92 4.86 26.64
N LEU A 132 -9.67 4.09 25.85
CA LEU A 132 -9.90 4.30 24.44
C LEU A 132 -11.35 4.71 24.18
N ARG A 133 -11.54 5.88 23.58
CA ARG A 133 -12.85 6.41 23.14
C ARG A 133 -12.79 6.80 21.67
N ASN A 134 -13.97 7.03 21.09
CA ASN A 134 -14.10 7.42 19.68
C ASN A 134 -14.98 8.66 19.57
N THR A 135 -14.74 9.48 18.55
CA THR A 135 -15.58 10.65 18.27
C THR A 135 -16.98 10.26 17.80
N GLU A 136 -17.14 9.10 17.17
CA GLU A 136 -18.43 8.57 16.71
C GLU A 136 -19.07 7.66 17.77
N GLU A 137 -20.31 7.95 18.18
CA GLU A 137 -20.99 7.28 19.29
C GLU A 137 -21.31 5.80 19.05
N LYS A 138 -21.35 5.37 17.77
CA LYS A 138 -21.53 3.96 17.40
C LYS A 138 -20.43 3.04 17.91
N TYR A 139 -19.26 3.59 18.25
CA TYR A 139 -18.13 2.84 18.78
C TYR A 139 -18.07 2.94 20.30
N SER A 140 -18.42 1.83 20.96
CA SER A 140 -18.39 1.77 22.42
C SER A 140 -16.99 2.01 22.99
N PRO A 141 -16.86 2.82 24.07
CA PRO A 141 -15.62 2.99 24.81
C PRO A 141 -15.03 1.67 25.30
N THR A 142 -13.72 1.61 25.47
CA THR A 142 -13.01 0.44 25.99
C THR A 142 -11.82 0.86 26.85
N ALA A 143 -11.52 0.11 27.90
CA ALA A 143 -10.28 0.25 28.65
C ALA A 143 -9.58 -1.09 28.81
N PHE A 144 -8.25 -1.09 28.82
CA PHE A 144 -7.43 -2.29 29.04
C PHE A 144 -6.11 -1.93 29.72
N GLU A 145 -5.45 -2.93 30.31
CA GLU A 145 -4.14 -2.77 30.92
C GLU A 145 -3.05 -3.38 30.03
N VAL A 146 -1.86 -2.77 30.05
CA VAL A 146 -0.68 -3.25 29.30
C VAL A 146 0.60 -3.00 30.08
N ASP A 147 1.56 -3.93 29.99
CA ASP A 147 2.95 -3.68 30.36
C ASP A 147 3.74 -3.18 29.16
N LEU A 148 3.97 -1.86 29.10
CA LEU A 148 4.74 -1.24 28.03
C LEU A 148 6.23 -1.63 28.02
N THR A 149 6.73 -2.30 29.07
CA THR A 149 8.10 -2.86 29.13
C THR A 149 8.19 -4.26 28.55
N GLY A 150 7.05 -4.94 28.39
CA GLY A 150 6.94 -6.29 27.86
C GLY A 150 6.82 -6.36 26.33
N ASN A 151 6.40 -7.54 25.85
CA ASN A 151 6.21 -7.87 24.44
C ASN A 151 4.73 -7.84 24.00
N GLY A 152 3.80 -7.46 24.89
CA GLY A 152 2.36 -7.43 24.63
C GLY A 152 1.65 -8.79 24.75
N ASP A 153 2.26 -9.82 25.34
CA ASP A 153 1.60 -11.12 25.58
C ASP A 153 0.49 -11.05 26.65
N ASP A 154 0.52 -10.02 27.49
CA ASP A 154 -0.53 -9.71 28.45
C ASP A 154 -1.80 -9.12 27.81
N LEU A 155 -1.74 -8.77 26.52
CA LEU A 155 -2.88 -8.31 25.74
C LEU A 155 -3.59 -9.48 25.04
N ALA A 156 -4.90 -9.58 25.32
CA ALA A 156 -5.83 -10.44 24.60
C ALA A 156 -6.71 -9.60 23.65
N LEU A 157 -6.93 -10.11 22.44
CA LEU A 157 -7.94 -9.53 21.56
C LEU A 157 -9.35 -9.89 22.08
N PRO A 158 -10.32 -8.97 22.00
CA PRO A 158 -11.71 -9.27 22.34
C PRO A 158 -12.25 -10.49 21.57
N GLU A 159 -12.99 -11.38 22.25
CA GLU A 159 -13.57 -12.60 21.64
C GLU A 159 -14.50 -12.30 20.47
N LYS A 160 -15.31 -11.23 20.60
CA LYS A 160 -16.11 -10.69 19.50
C LYS A 160 -15.34 -9.55 18.86
N HIS A 161 -15.30 -9.52 17.53
CA HIS A 161 -14.63 -8.46 16.79
C HIS A 161 -15.18 -7.10 17.22
N HIS A 162 -14.29 -6.28 17.78
CA HIS A 162 -14.57 -4.93 18.26
C HIS A 162 -13.60 -3.95 17.60
N TRP A 163 -13.98 -2.69 17.43
CA TRP A 163 -13.14 -1.70 16.74
C TRP A 163 -11.79 -1.50 17.45
N SER A 164 -11.75 -1.63 18.77
CA SER A 164 -10.52 -1.55 19.57
C SER A 164 -9.53 -2.69 19.29
N SER A 165 -9.95 -3.78 18.64
CA SER A 165 -9.06 -4.89 18.27
C SER A 165 -7.90 -4.41 17.38
N TYR A 166 -8.13 -3.44 16.49
CA TYR A 166 -7.08 -2.86 15.66
C TYR A 166 -6.05 -2.08 16.49
N PHE A 167 -6.52 -1.32 17.50
CA PHE A 167 -5.64 -0.60 18.42
C PHE A 167 -4.79 -1.58 19.23
N ILE A 168 -5.43 -2.56 19.86
CA ILE A 168 -4.76 -3.58 20.70
C ILE A 168 -3.75 -4.39 19.86
N ALA A 169 -4.10 -4.74 18.62
CA ALA A 169 -3.18 -5.43 17.73
C ALA A 169 -1.97 -4.57 17.34
N GLY A 170 -2.17 -3.27 17.09
CA GLY A 170 -1.08 -2.29 16.88
C GLY A 170 -0.15 -2.24 18.09
N THR A 171 -0.71 -2.13 19.30
CA THR A 171 0.03 -2.17 20.58
C THR A 171 0.85 -3.45 20.72
N LYS A 172 0.23 -4.61 20.47
CA LYS A 172 0.91 -5.91 20.57
C LYS A 172 2.06 -6.04 19.57
N GLY A 173 1.83 -5.63 18.33
CA GLY A 173 2.85 -5.70 17.27
C GLY A 173 4.08 -4.85 17.59
N ILE A 174 3.89 -3.59 18.00
CA ILE A 174 5.02 -2.70 18.27
C ILE A 174 5.80 -3.12 19.52
N LEU A 175 5.13 -3.58 20.57
CA LEU A 175 5.81 -4.09 21.77
C LEU A 175 6.60 -5.36 21.48
N ALA A 176 6.05 -6.29 20.70
CA ALA A 176 6.76 -7.49 20.26
C ALA A 176 8.00 -7.15 19.43
N HIS A 177 7.89 -6.17 18.52
CA HIS A 177 9.02 -5.68 17.72
C HIS A 177 10.12 -5.09 18.61
N LEU A 178 9.77 -4.17 19.53
CA LEU A 178 10.72 -3.50 20.44
C LEU A 178 11.48 -4.48 21.34
N VAL A 179 10.86 -5.60 21.74
CA VAL A 179 11.55 -6.65 22.52
C VAL A 179 12.47 -7.49 21.64
N LYS A 180 12.06 -7.83 20.42
CA LYS A 180 12.88 -8.60 19.47
C LYS A 180 14.14 -7.84 19.04
N THR A 181 14.03 -6.54 18.83
CA THR A 181 15.15 -5.68 18.40
C THR A 181 16.07 -5.26 19.55
N ARG A 182 15.78 -5.70 20.79
CA ARG A 182 16.59 -5.40 21.96
C ARG A 182 17.97 -6.04 21.86
N SER A 183 19.01 -5.23 21.68
CA SER A 183 20.40 -5.66 21.83
C SER A 183 20.72 -6.06 23.27
N ARG A 184 21.61 -7.05 23.45
CA ARG A 184 22.03 -7.60 24.77
C ARG A 184 22.62 -6.56 25.75
N ASN A 185 22.96 -5.37 25.28
CA ASN A 185 23.58 -4.30 26.07
C ASN A 185 22.62 -3.14 26.44
N ILE A 186 21.31 -3.26 26.20
CA ILE A 186 20.34 -2.18 26.45
C ILE A 186 19.80 -2.23 27.88
N SER A 187 19.79 -1.06 28.54
CA SER A 187 19.21 -0.84 29.87
C SER A 187 17.77 -1.37 29.99
N THR A 188 17.33 -1.72 31.21
CA THR A 188 15.94 -2.12 31.44
C THR A 188 15.00 -1.01 30.98
N PRO A 189 13.95 -1.31 30.20
CA PRO A 189 13.06 -0.27 29.71
C PRO A 189 12.43 0.48 30.89
N LYS A 190 12.37 1.81 30.81
CA LYS A 190 11.69 2.61 31.82
C LYS A 190 10.21 2.20 31.88
N PRO A 191 9.60 2.18 33.09
CA PRO A 191 8.16 2.01 33.22
C PRO A 191 7.43 3.07 32.40
N GLY A 192 6.35 2.68 31.74
CA GLY A 192 5.49 3.61 31.02
C GLY A 192 4.65 4.50 31.95
N PRO A 193 3.86 5.44 31.40
CA PRO A 193 2.89 6.21 32.19
C PRO A 193 1.88 5.28 32.87
N ALA A 194 1.27 5.72 33.98
CA ALA A 194 0.25 4.93 34.66
C ALA A 194 -1.07 4.92 33.89
N LEU A 195 -1.40 6.03 33.22
CA LEU A 195 -2.63 6.21 32.50
C LEU A 195 -2.38 6.87 31.14
N VAL A 196 -3.01 6.32 30.12
CA VAL A 196 -3.04 6.84 28.76
C VAL A 196 -4.50 7.05 28.38
N ARG A 197 -4.85 8.26 27.97
CA ARG A 197 -6.18 8.61 27.47
C ARG A 197 -6.13 8.82 25.98
N ILE A 198 -7.05 8.22 25.25
CA ILE A 198 -7.04 8.20 23.79
C ILE A 198 -8.42 8.48 23.23
N LEU A 199 -8.51 9.49 22.37
CA LEU A 199 -9.67 9.72 21.51
C LEU A 199 -9.30 9.45 20.06
N VAL A 200 -10.05 8.56 19.43
CA VAL A 200 -9.89 8.20 18.02
C VAL A 200 -10.93 8.92 17.19
N ASP A 201 -10.48 9.54 16.10
CA ASP A 201 -11.33 10.14 15.06
C ASP A 201 -10.90 9.59 13.70
N GLY A 202 -11.86 9.20 12.85
CA GLY A 202 -11.54 8.59 11.56
C GLY A 202 -12.52 9.01 10.46
N THR A 203 -11.98 9.47 9.32
CA THR A 203 -12.76 9.91 8.16
C THR A 203 -12.63 8.98 6.96
N VAL A 204 -11.81 7.92 7.06
CA VAL A 204 -11.70 6.87 6.04
C VAL A 204 -12.97 6.01 6.06
N PRO A 205 -13.78 5.99 4.98
CA PRO A 205 -15.02 5.22 4.97
C PRO A 205 -14.79 3.73 5.20
N GLU A 206 -15.52 3.14 6.16
CA GLU A 206 -15.42 1.71 6.48
C GLU A 206 -15.88 0.83 5.32
N GLY A 207 -15.23 -0.34 5.15
CA GLY A 207 -15.64 -1.32 4.14
C GLY A 207 -15.50 -0.87 2.67
N SER A 208 -15.04 0.36 2.43
CA SER A 208 -14.91 0.99 1.11
C SER A 208 -13.72 0.50 0.29
N GLY A 209 -12.84 -0.30 0.91
CA GLY A 209 -11.59 -0.71 0.28
C GLY A 209 -10.48 0.34 0.33
N LEU A 210 -10.63 1.44 1.09
CA LEU A 210 -9.64 2.52 1.25
C LEU A 210 -8.70 2.36 2.47
N SER A 211 -8.68 1.17 3.07
CA SER A 211 -7.74 0.77 4.15
C SER A 211 -7.87 1.51 5.47
N SER A 212 -9.11 1.71 5.95
CA SER A 212 -9.35 2.23 7.31
C SER A 212 -8.71 1.36 8.40
N SER A 213 -8.67 0.04 8.23
CA SER A 213 -8.00 -0.87 9.17
C SER A 213 -6.49 -0.62 9.25
N SER A 214 -5.86 -0.38 8.10
CA SER A 214 -4.39 -0.23 8.00
C SER A 214 -3.97 1.13 8.51
N ALA A 215 -4.78 2.16 8.26
CA ALA A 215 -4.64 3.47 8.89
C ALA A 215 -4.73 3.32 10.42
N MET A 216 -5.74 2.62 10.93
CA MET A 216 -5.92 2.41 12.38
C MET A 216 -4.74 1.66 13.02
N THR A 217 -4.27 0.55 12.44
CA THR A 217 -3.13 -0.21 13.01
C THR A 217 -1.83 0.57 12.93
N THR A 218 -1.59 1.31 11.84
CA THR A 218 -0.42 2.18 11.66
C THR A 218 -0.43 3.28 12.71
N ALA A 219 -1.52 4.05 12.82
CA ALA A 219 -1.64 5.13 13.82
C ALA A 219 -1.48 4.59 15.26
N SER A 220 -1.99 3.39 15.54
CA SER A 220 -1.89 2.76 16.87
C SER A 220 -0.46 2.38 17.21
N ALA A 221 0.27 1.77 16.26
CA ALA A 221 1.69 1.43 16.44
C ALA A 221 2.54 2.68 16.71
N ILE A 222 2.27 3.77 15.99
CA ILE A 222 2.97 5.06 16.16
C ILE A 222 2.67 5.67 17.52
N ALA A 223 1.41 5.71 17.95
CA ALA A 223 1.02 6.25 19.24
C ALA A 223 1.71 5.50 20.38
N ILE A 224 1.70 4.17 20.36
CA ILE A 224 2.34 3.35 21.41
C ILE A 224 3.87 3.45 21.36
N LEU A 225 4.47 3.55 20.16
CA LEU A 225 5.90 3.80 20.03
C LEU A 225 6.31 5.09 20.76
N GLU A 226 5.53 6.15 20.58
CA GLU A 226 5.73 7.44 21.26
C GLU A 226 5.49 7.33 22.77
N ILE A 227 4.34 6.77 23.19
CA ILE A 227 3.97 6.61 24.62
C ILE A 227 5.01 5.76 25.38
N SER A 228 5.62 4.78 24.70
CA SER A 228 6.67 3.95 25.30
C SER A 228 8.00 4.69 25.50
N GLY A 229 8.17 5.86 24.89
CA GLY A 229 9.40 6.65 24.90
C GLY A 229 10.55 6.00 24.13
N ARG A 230 10.25 5.14 23.14
CA ARG A 230 11.26 4.35 22.38
C ARG A 230 11.29 4.66 20.89
N ARG A 231 10.68 5.76 20.48
CA ARG A 231 10.71 6.26 19.10
C ARG A 231 12.13 6.62 18.66
N GLU A 232 12.90 7.25 19.54
CA GLU A 232 14.23 7.80 19.24
C GLU A 232 15.31 7.18 20.15
N GLY A 233 16.59 7.37 19.79
CA GLY A 233 17.72 6.81 20.53
C GLY A 233 18.06 5.37 20.16
N GLU A 234 18.42 4.55 21.16
CA GLU A 234 19.07 3.24 20.98
C GLU A 234 18.23 2.16 20.26
N PHE A 235 16.91 2.35 20.14
CA PHE A 235 16.00 1.41 19.46
C PHE A 235 15.80 1.72 17.96
N GLN A 236 16.13 2.95 17.52
CA GLN A 236 15.99 3.50 16.16
C GLN A 236 14.89 2.84 15.31
N VAL A 237 13.61 2.99 15.71
CA VAL A 237 12.47 2.42 14.97
C VAL A 237 12.16 3.30 13.75
N GLY A 238 12.44 2.78 12.57
CA GLY A 238 12.23 3.49 11.31
C GLY A 238 10.80 3.33 10.76
N ARG A 239 10.49 4.10 9.71
CA ARG A 239 9.25 3.97 8.94
C ARG A 239 9.02 2.54 8.43
N SER A 240 10.07 1.84 7.99
CA SER A 240 9.95 0.44 7.56
C SER A 240 9.56 -0.50 8.70
N ASP A 241 10.08 -0.28 9.91
CA ASP A 241 9.73 -1.08 11.08
C ASP A 241 8.26 -0.89 11.46
N VAL A 242 7.80 0.37 11.49
CA VAL A 242 6.37 0.68 11.73
C VAL A 242 5.48 0.03 10.67
N THR A 243 5.90 0.06 9.40
CA THR A 243 5.17 -0.58 8.30
C THR A 243 5.06 -2.09 8.52
N ASN A 244 6.18 -2.76 8.82
CA ASN A 244 6.21 -4.20 9.08
C ASN A 244 5.35 -4.58 10.29
N VAL A 245 5.44 -3.80 11.37
CA VAL A 245 4.60 -3.96 12.55
C VAL A 245 3.12 -3.84 12.20
N ALA A 246 2.73 -2.81 11.45
CA ALA A 246 1.33 -2.62 11.06
C ALA A 246 0.79 -3.76 10.18
N ILE A 247 1.64 -4.35 9.32
CA ILE A 247 1.30 -5.55 8.54
C ILE A 247 1.06 -6.74 9.48
N GLU A 248 1.99 -7.01 10.39
CA GLU A 248 1.86 -8.10 11.36
C GLU A 248 0.64 -7.92 12.27
N SER A 249 0.38 -6.70 12.74
CA SER A 249 -0.77 -6.36 13.57
C SER A 249 -2.12 -6.63 12.90
N GLU A 250 -2.28 -6.33 11.61
CA GLU A 250 -3.53 -6.65 10.91
C GLU A 250 -3.79 -8.16 10.82
N ARG A 251 -2.73 -8.97 10.72
CA ARG A 251 -2.87 -10.43 10.72
C ARG A 251 -3.39 -10.96 12.05
N LEU A 252 -3.05 -10.31 13.16
CA LEU A 252 -3.55 -10.66 14.49
C LEU A 252 -5.07 -10.50 14.60
N VAL A 253 -5.67 -9.51 13.91
CA VAL A 253 -7.14 -9.33 13.88
C VAL A 253 -7.84 -10.23 12.85
N GLY A 254 -7.09 -11.12 12.20
CA GLY A 254 -7.60 -12.07 11.21
C GLY A 254 -7.74 -11.49 9.80
N VAL A 255 -7.14 -10.33 9.54
CA VAL A 255 -7.03 -9.75 8.19
C VAL A 255 -5.63 -10.09 7.67
N ASN A 256 -5.56 -11.03 6.74
CA ASN A 256 -4.27 -11.58 6.29
C ASN A 256 -3.49 -10.63 5.36
N SER A 257 -3.51 -9.31 5.58
CA SER A 257 -3.05 -8.29 4.63
C SER A 257 -1.59 -8.39 4.18
N GLY A 258 -1.34 -7.82 3.00
CA GLY A 258 -0.02 -7.55 2.45
C GLY A 258 0.55 -6.25 2.96
N GLY A 259 1.61 -5.78 2.30
CA GLY A 259 2.31 -4.56 2.70
C GLY A 259 1.89 -3.29 1.96
N MET A 260 0.99 -3.34 0.97
CA MET A 260 0.66 -2.17 0.16
C MET A 260 0.02 -1.06 0.99
N ASP A 261 -1.00 -1.40 1.75
CA ASP A 261 -1.87 -0.43 2.43
C ASP A 261 -1.09 0.36 3.49
N GLN A 262 -0.31 -0.35 4.30
CA GLN A 262 0.57 0.19 5.34
C GLN A 262 1.71 0.99 4.72
N SER A 263 2.33 0.50 3.64
CA SER A 263 3.39 1.24 2.97
C SER A 263 2.88 2.54 2.38
N ALA A 264 1.69 2.54 1.75
CA ALA A 264 1.05 3.76 1.27
C ALA A 264 0.73 4.71 2.43
N SER A 265 0.21 4.18 3.54
CA SER A 265 -0.09 4.97 4.74
C SER A 265 1.17 5.63 5.33
N VAL A 266 2.33 4.97 5.29
CA VAL A 266 3.57 5.48 5.91
C VAL A 266 4.44 6.32 4.97
N PHE A 267 4.61 5.91 3.71
CA PHE A 267 5.64 6.47 2.81
C PHE A 267 5.12 7.50 1.80
N SER A 268 3.81 7.73 1.71
CA SER A 268 3.25 8.70 0.77
C SER A 268 3.71 10.13 1.03
N ARG A 269 3.66 10.92 -0.02
CA ARG A 269 4.01 12.34 -0.03
C ARG A 269 2.96 13.11 -0.84
N PRO A 270 2.72 14.39 -0.51
CA PRO A 270 1.80 15.22 -1.27
C PRO A 270 2.14 15.23 -2.75
N MET A 271 1.13 15.09 -3.61
CA MET A 271 1.27 15.10 -5.07
C MET A 271 2.21 14.01 -5.64
N HIS A 272 2.40 12.90 -4.93
CA HIS A 272 3.17 11.75 -5.43
C HIS A 272 2.34 10.46 -5.36
N LEU A 273 2.45 9.63 -6.40
CA LEU A 273 2.11 8.21 -6.26
C LEU A 273 3.29 7.48 -5.62
N LEU A 274 3.01 6.36 -4.95
CA LEU A 274 4.02 5.55 -4.30
C LEU A 274 4.21 4.26 -5.11
N HIS A 275 5.37 4.11 -5.74
CA HIS A 275 5.78 2.85 -6.35
C HIS A 275 6.30 1.90 -5.28
N ILE A 276 5.51 0.86 -4.96
CA ILE A 276 5.83 -0.12 -3.93
C ILE A 276 6.25 -1.43 -4.57
N GLU A 277 7.51 -1.83 -4.37
CA GLU A 277 8.05 -3.13 -4.75
C GLU A 277 8.06 -4.07 -3.56
N PHE A 278 7.78 -5.36 -3.76
CA PHE A 278 7.72 -6.33 -2.66
C PHE A 278 8.83 -7.39 -2.69
N ILE A 279 9.37 -7.70 -3.87
CA ILE A 279 10.36 -8.76 -4.09
C ILE A 279 11.55 -8.15 -4.85
N PRO A 280 12.80 -8.37 -4.41
CA PRO A 280 13.23 -9.24 -3.31
C PRO A 280 13.04 -8.66 -1.90
N GLN A 281 12.77 -7.37 -1.80
CA GLN A 281 12.52 -6.67 -0.54
C GLN A 281 11.45 -5.59 -0.74
N LEU A 282 10.78 -5.20 0.34
CA LEU A 282 9.85 -4.08 0.33
C LEU A 282 10.63 -2.79 0.05
N LYS A 283 10.34 -2.10 -1.05
CA LYS A 283 10.86 -0.76 -1.36
C LYS A 283 9.72 0.17 -1.72
N ALA A 284 9.78 1.42 -1.25
CA ALA A 284 8.75 2.40 -1.55
C ALA A 284 9.37 3.68 -2.11
N ARG A 285 9.05 4.03 -3.37
CA ARG A 285 9.56 5.21 -4.06
C ARG A 285 8.43 6.15 -4.43
N ALA A 286 8.50 7.39 -3.95
CA ALA A 286 7.58 8.44 -4.37
C ALA A 286 7.86 8.86 -5.83
N LEU A 287 6.81 8.93 -6.65
CA LEU A 287 6.82 9.38 -8.04
C LEU A 287 5.90 10.59 -8.16
N PRO A 288 6.42 11.77 -8.57
CA PRO A 288 5.60 12.97 -8.64
C PRO A 288 4.50 12.82 -9.69
N LEU A 289 3.32 13.36 -9.38
CA LEU A 289 2.28 13.55 -10.37
C LEU A 289 2.67 14.68 -11.34
N PRO A 290 2.27 14.57 -12.62
CA PRO A 290 2.48 15.61 -13.60
C PRO A 290 1.64 16.85 -13.27
N GLN A 291 2.17 18.02 -13.58
CA GLN A 291 1.37 19.25 -13.58
C GLN A 291 0.65 19.36 -14.92
N THR A 292 -0.66 19.56 -14.89
CA THR A 292 -1.50 19.75 -16.08
C THR A 292 -2.26 21.06 -15.99
N ASP A 293 -2.65 21.60 -17.14
CA ASP A 293 -3.55 22.74 -17.23
C ASP A 293 -4.79 22.37 -18.07
N PRO A 294 -6.01 22.31 -17.50
CA PRO A 294 -6.29 22.49 -16.08
C PRO A 294 -5.74 21.33 -15.22
N PRO A 295 -5.56 21.56 -13.91
CA PRO A 295 -5.22 20.50 -12.96
C PRO A 295 -6.25 19.36 -12.91
N PHE A 296 -5.87 18.23 -12.34
CA PHE A 296 -6.74 17.07 -12.14
C PHE A 296 -6.74 16.59 -10.69
N SER A 297 -7.83 15.92 -10.32
CA SER A 297 -8.00 15.24 -9.04
C SER A 297 -8.46 13.81 -9.26
N PHE A 298 -8.25 12.97 -8.25
CA PHE A 298 -8.92 11.69 -8.17
C PHE A 298 -10.26 11.86 -7.44
N VAL A 299 -11.32 11.26 -7.95
CA VAL A 299 -12.62 11.21 -7.27
C VAL A 299 -12.91 9.78 -6.88
N ILE A 300 -13.15 9.57 -5.59
CA ILE A 300 -13.54 8.27 -5.04
C ILE A 300 -15.06 8.21 -4.94
N ALA A 301 -15.64 7.09 -5.37
CA ALA A 301 -17.06 6.80 -5.19
C ALA A 301 -17.22 5.39 -4.61
N ASN A 302 -17.72 5.31 -3.38
CA ASN A 302 -18.01 4.07 -2.68
C ASN A 302 -19.34 3.48 -3.19
N THR A 303 -19.33 2.20 -3.55
CA THR A 303 -20.53 1.46 -3.97
C THR A 303 -21.56 1.33 -2.85
N LEU A 304 -21.14 1.47 -1.59
CA LEU A 304 -21.87 1.10 -0.37
C LEU A 304 -22.17 -0.40 -0.26
N VAL A 305 -21.52 -1.20 -1.10
CA VAL A 305 -21.51 -2.66 -1.00
C VAL A 305 -20.23 -3.07 -0.29
N THR A 306 -20.38 -3.58 0.94
CA THR A 306 -19.25 -4.03 1.74
C THR A 306 -18.65 -5.30 1.12
N SER A 307 -17.40 -5.21 0.67
CA SER A 307 -16.61 -6.39 0.33
C SER A 307 -16.27 -7.15 1.62
N ASN A 308 -17.10 -8.13 2.00
CA ASN A 308 -16.87 -8.95 3.19
C ASN A 308 -15.75 -9.99 2.94
N LYS A 309 -14.51 -9.51 3.02
CA LYS A 309 -13.29 -10.26 2.69
C LYS A 309 -13.13 -11.58 3.45
N LYS A 310 -13.74 -11.72 4.63
CA LYS A 310 -13.65 -12.94 5.45
C LYS A 310 -14.66 -13.99 5.04
N LEU A 311 -15.94 -13.61 4.87
CA LEU A 311 -17.01 -14.57 4.56
C LEU A 311 -16.96 -15.06 3.12
N THR A 312 -16.64 -14.17 2.16
CA THR A 312 -16.64 -14.54 0.74
C THR A 312 -15.24 -14.98 0.26
N ALA A 313 -14.25 -15.01 1.15
CA ALA A 313 -12.84 -15.26 0.79
C ALA A 313 -12.67 -16.52 -0.05
N LYS A 314 -13.34 -17.61 0.33
CA LYS A 314 -13.23 -18.93 -0.32
C LYS A 314 -13.74 -18.97 -1.76
N TYR A 315 -14.65 -18.06 -2.13
CA TYR A 315 -15.18 -17.94 -3.50
C TYR A 315 -14.52 -16.78 -4.27
N HIS A 316 -13.95 -15.81 -3.57
CA HIS A 316 -13.39 -14.58 -4.14
C HIS A 316 -11.88 -14.55 -3.92
N TYR A 317 -11.42 -13.86 -2.87
CA TYR A 317 -10.01 -13.50 -2.70
C TYR A 317 -9.07 -14.73 -2.59
N ASN A 318 -9.34 -15.69 -1.72
CA ASN A 318 -8.47 -16.87 -1.55
C ASN A 318 -8.47 -17.74 -2.81
N LEU A 319 -9.62 -17.85 -3.47
CA LEU A 319 -9.72 -18.56 -4.75
C LEU A 319 -8.77 -17.96 -5.79
N ARG A 320 -8.75 -16.62 -5.92
CA ARG A 320 -7.84 -15.92 -6.84
C ARG A 320 -6.36 -16.16 -6.54
N VAL A 321 -6.00 -16.16 -5.25
CA VAL A 321 -4.63 -16.50 -4.82
C VAL A 321 -4.27 -17.91 -5.26
N VAL A 322 -5.15 -18.90 -5.04
CA VAL A 322 -4.92 -20.29 -5.45
C VAL A 322 -4.84 -20.40 -6.99
N GLU A 323 -5.74 -19.76 -7.73
CA GLU A 323 -5.70 -19.74 -9.20
C GLU A 323 -4.36 -19.19 -9.73
N CYS A 324 -3.83 -18.11 -9.13
CA CYS A 324 -2.52 -17.56 -9.50
C CYS A 324 -1.36 -18.49 -9.12
N ARG A 325 -1.42 -19.15 -7.95
CA ARG A 325 -0.40 -20.15 -7.55
C ARG A 325 -0.35 -21.33 -8.51
N LEU A 326 -1.51 -21.86 -8.92
CA LEU A 326 -1.59 -22.94 -9.90
C LEU A 326 -1.04 -22.52 -11.27
N GLY A 327 -1.37 -21.30 -11.71
CA GLY A 327 -0.82 -20.78 -12.96
C GLY A 327 0.69 -20.54 -12.91
N ALA A 328 1.24 -20.15 -11.75
CA ALA A 328 2.68 -20.07 -11.56
C ALA A 328 3.36 -21.44 -11.71
N LEU A 329 2.81 -22.51 -11.11
CA LEU A 329 3.35 -23.86 -11.25
C LEU A 329 3.31 -24.36 -12.70
N LEU A 330 2.17 -24.18 -13.38
CA LEU A 330 2.02 -24.58 -14.78
C LEU A 330 2.96 -23.81 -15.71
N LEU A 331 3.12 -22.50 -15.48
CA LEU A 331 4.07 -21.67 -16.21
C LEU A 331 5.51 -22.11 -15.95
N ALA A 332 5.87 -22.39 -14.70
CA ALA A 332 7.20 -22.90 -14.35
C ALA A 332 7.51 -24.21 -15.10
N LYS A 333 6.57 -25.16 -15.11
CA LYS A 333 6.71 -26.41 -15.87
C LYS A 333 6.89 -26.15 -17.37
N PHE A 334 6.09 -25.26 -17.95
CA PHE A 334 6.20 -24.89 -19.37
C PHE A 334 7.57 -24.26 -19.72
N LEU A 335 8.13 -23.47 -18.80
CA LEU A 335 9.43 -22.82 -18.95
C LEU A 335 10.62 -23.71 -18.56
N ASP A 336 10.36 -24.99 -18.21
CA ASP A 336 11.37 -25.92 -17.69
C ASP A 336 12.14 -25.38 -16.46
N LEU A 337 11.42 -24.63 -15.61
CA LEU A 337 11.93 -24.10 -14.34
C LEU A 337 11.62 -25.08 -13.21
N HIS A 338 12.65 -25.52 -12.49
CA HIS A 338 12.47 -26.39 -11.34
C HIS A 338 11.98 -25.59 -10.12
N VAL A 339 10.83 -26.00 -9.57
CA VAL A 339 10.16 -25.30 -8.49
C VAL A 339 9.69 -26.31 -7.44
N ASP A 340 10.10 -26.10 -6.20
CA ASP A 340 9.59 -26.84 -5.04
C ASP A 340 8.34 -26.15 -4.49
N TYR A 341 7.17 -26.73 -4.78
CA TYR A 341 5.86 -26.20 -4.39
C TYR A 341 5.44 -26.56 -2.96
N GLN A 342 6.22 -27.38 -2.24
CA GLN A 342 5.96 -27.74 -0.84
C GLN A 342 6.58 -26.75 0.15
N THR A 343 7.57 -25.99 -0.29
CA THR A 343 8.25 -25.00 0.54
C THR A 343 7.51 -23.66 0.59
N ARG A 344 7.87 -22.85 1.59
CA ARG A 344 7.43 -21.46 1.72
C ARG A 344 8.67 -20.56 1.79
N PRO A 345 8.63 -19.35 1.21
CA PRO A 345 7.50 -18.75 0.49
C PRO A 345 7.18 -19.45 -0.84
N PHE A 346 5.89 -19.49 -1.19
CA PHE A 346 5.43 -20.17 -2.41
C PHE A 346 5.89 -19.40 -3.67
N PRO A 347 6.28 -20.07 -4.77
CA PRO A 347 6.67 -19.44 -6.03
C PRO A 347 5.57 -18.51 -6.58
N SER A 348 5.94 -17.27 -6.87
CA SER A 348 5.06 -16.27 -7.49
C SER A 348 5.41 -16.05 -8.95
N TYR A 349 4.48 -15.48 -9.73
CA TYR A 349 4.77 -15.09 -11.12
C TYR A 349 6.02 -14.21 -11.22
N LYS A 350 6.17 -13.21 -10.34
CA LYS A 350 7.36 -12.35 -10.32
C LYS A 350 8.65 -13.15 -10.15
N THR A 351 8.68 -14.10 -9.22
CA THR A 351 9.89 -14.91 -8.99
C THR A 351 10.25 -15.79 -10.20
N LEU A 352 9.24 -16.24 -10.96
CA LEU A 352 9.47 -16.97 -12.21
C LEU A 352 10.01 -16.06 -13.31
N VAL A 353 9.47 -14.85 -13.46
CA VAL A 353 9.99 -13.83 -14.39
C VAL A 353 11.46 -13.53 -14.10
N ASP A 354 11.80 -13.25 -12.84
CA ASP A 354 13.17 -12.93 -12.45
C ASP A 354 14.13 -14.10 -12.74
N THR A 355 13.69 -15.33 -12.44
CA THR A 355 14.47 -16.55 -12.72
C THR A 355 14.67 -16.75 -14.21
N TYR A 356 13.61 -16.60 -15.01
CA TYR A 356 13.63 -16.81 -16.45
C TYR A 356 14.60 -15.85 -17.16
N PHE A 357 14.64 -14.58 -16.75
CA PHE A 357 15.56 -13.57 -17.30
C PHE A 357 16.94 -13.54 -16.61
N GLY A 358 17.27 -14.52 -15.76
CA GLY A 358 18.60 -14.67 -15.18
C GLY A 358 18.98 -13.61 -14.14
N ARG A 359 17.99 -12.93 -13.55
CA ARG A 359 18.21 -12.07 -12.37
C ARG A 359 18.45 -12.99 -11.18
N LYS A 360 19.40 -12.64 -10.28
CA LYS A 360 19.68 -13.46 -9.09
C LYS A 360 18.37 -13.71 -8.35
N ALA A 361 17.90 -14.96 -8.35
CA ALA A 361 16.81 -15.36 -7.48
C ALA A 361 17.21 -15.01 -6.04
N PRO A 362 16.26 -14.57 -5.18
CA PRO A 362 16.57 -14.31 -3.78
C PRO A 362 17.31 -15.52 -3.19
N THR A 363 18.44 -15.26 -2.52
CA THR A 363 19.31 -16.30 -1.93
C THR A 363 18.61 -17.15 -0.87
N HIS A 364 17.40 -16.76 -0.47
CA HIS A 364 16.54 -17.48 0.46
C HIS A 364 15.10 -17.56 -0.11
N GLY A 365 14.87 -18.54 -0.99
CA GLY A 365 13.59 -18.89 -1.62
C GLY A 365 13.79 -20.03 -2.66
N PRO A 366 12.76 -20.85 -2.98
CA PRO A 366 12.95 -22.23 -3.45
C PRO A 366 13.34 -22.41 -4.92
N ILE A 367 13.54 -21.33 -5.68
CA ILE A 367 13.86 -21.42 -7.10
C ILE A 367 15.38 -21.46 -7.27
N ARG A 368 15.91 -22.67 -7.46
CA ARG A 368 17.33 -22.89 -7.74
C ARG A 368 17.58 -22.66 -9.23
N SER A 369 18.40 -21.66 -9.57
CA SER A 369 18.96 -21.58 -10.92
C SER A 369 19.84 -22.81 -11.18
N ASN A 370 19.81 -23.35 -12.40
CA ASN A 370 20.55 -24.55 -12.82
C ASN A 370 22.10 -24.46 -12.67
N SER A 371 22.63 -23.35 -12.15
CA SER A 371 24.05 -23.10 -11.89
C SER A 371 24.57 -23.64 -10.55
N GLN A 372 23.73 -24.23 -9.68
CA GLN A 372 24.18 -24.88 -8.43
C GLN A 372 23.45 -26.23 -8.21
N ARG A 373 23.99 -27.32 -8.79
CA ARG A 373 23.64 -28.69 -8.41
C ARG A 373 24.74 -29.28 -7.51
N PRO A 374 24.40 -29.99 -6.42
CA PRO A 374 25.30 -30.98 -5.84
C PRO A 374 25.65 -32.01 -6.91
N GLU A 375 26.93 -32.25 -7.09
CA GLU A 375 27.49 -33.13 -8.10
C GLU A 375 26.87 -34.54 -8.02
N LYS A 376 26.59 -35.12 -9.21
CA LYS A 376 25.99 -36.44 -9.50
C LYS A 376 24.46 -36.44 -9.64
N LEU A 377 23.98 -36.11 -10.84
CA LEU A 377 22.79 -36.69 -11.52
C LEU A 377 22.52 -35.95 -12.84
N VAL A 378 23.53 -35.86 -13.71
CA VAL A 378 23.34 -35.55 -15.13
C VAL A 378 23.96 -36.69 -15.91
N PRO A 379 23.17 -37.52 -16.62
CA PRO A 379 23.73 -38.47 -17.58
C PRO A 379 24.54 -37.70 -18.62
N GLU A 380 25.73 -38.17 -18.97
CA GLU A 380 26.54 -37.60 -20.06
C GLU A 380 25.69 -37.58 -21.35
N GLY A 381 25.32 -36.38 -21.81
CA GLY A 381 24.54 -36.18 -23.03
C GLY A 381 23.24 -35.38 -22.90
N ALA A 382 22.85 -34.89 -21.71
CA ALA A 382 21.68 -34.01 -21.57
C ALA A 382 21.97 -32.61 -22.13
N THR A 383 21.49 -32.31 -23.32
CA THR A 383 21.44 -30.94 -23.86
C THR A 383 20.38 -30.16 -23.09
N HIS A 384 20.76 -29.04 -22.49
CA HIS A 384 19.80 -28.02 -22.08
C HIS A 384 18.89 -27.68 -23.26
N PRO A 385 17.58 -27.43 -23.08
CA PRO A 385 16.88 -26.62 -24.05
C PRO A 385 17.56 -25.25 -24.02
N ALA A 386 18.44 -25.02 -25.00
CA ALA A 386 18.83 -23.67 -25.34
C ALA A 386 17.53 -22.95 -25.67
N LEU A 387 17.10 -22.01 -24.82
CA LEU A 387 16.12 -21.02 -25.24
C LEU A 387 16.63 -20.49 -26.59
N PRO A 388 15.85 -20.58 -27.68
CA PRO A 388 16.27 -20.00 -28.94
C PRO A 388 16.67 -18.54 -28.65
N SER A 389 17.86 -18.11 -29.07
CA SER A 389 18.32 -16.73 -28.83
C SER A 389 17.34 -15.68 -29.37
N SER A 390 16.43 -16.10 -30.27
CA SER A 390 15.31 -15.33 -30.80
C SER A 390 14.14 -15.10 -29.82
N ARG A 391 14.10 -15.75 -28.66
CA ARG A 391 13.05 -15.57 -27.63
C ARG A 391 13.51 -14.80 -26.40
N LEU A 392 14.81 -14.51 -26.28
CA LEU A 392 15.34 -13.67 -25.23
C LEU A 392 15.34 -12.22 -25.74
N PRO A 393 14.78 -11.27 -24.98
CA PRO A 393 14.88 -9.88 -25.33
C PRO A 393 16.34 -9.41 -25.26
N PRO A 394 16.71 -8.33 -25.96
CA PRO A 394 18.05 -7.77 -25.86
C PRO A 394 18.38 -7.46 -24.39
N ARG A 395 19.65 -7.59 -23.99
CA ARG A 395 20.13 -7.38 -22.60
C ARG A 395 19.76 -6.03 -21.97
N ASN A 396 19.27 -5.07 -22.77
CA ASN A 396 18.88 -3.73 -22.37
C ASN A 396 17.35 -3.49 -22.49
N ALA A 397 16.55 -4.53 -22.63
CA ALA A 397 15.10 -4.39 -22.74
C ALA A 397 14.49 -3.99 -21.39
N GLY A 398 13.72 -2.89 -21.37
CA GLY A 398 13.05 -2.42 -20.16
C GLY A 398 11.97 -3.38 -19.64
N GLY A 399 11.53 -3.15 -18.40
CA GLY A 399 10.60 -4.02 -17.65
C GLY A 399 9.31 -4.39 -18.38
N ALA A 400 8.67 -3.45 -19.08
CA ALA A 400 7.47 -3.75 -19.89
C ALA A 400 7.74 -4.74 -21.03
N HIS A 401 8.91 -4.72 -21.65
CA HIS A 401 9.21 -5.62 -22.75
C HIS A 401 9.37 -7.06 -22.27
N GLU A 402 10.00 -7.26 -21.10
CA GLU A 402 10.04 -8.56 -20.43
C GLU A 402 8.64 -9.07 -20.09
N LEU A 403 7.78 -8.20 -19.53
CA LEU A 403 6.40 -8.59 -19.20
C LEU A 403 5.55 -8.90 -20.43
N ARG A 404 5.70 -8.15 -21.53
CA ARG A 404 5.05 -8.46 -22.81
C ARG A 404 5.53 -9.80 -23.38
N THR A 405 6.82 -10.10 -23.25
CA THR A 405 7.38 -11.41 -23.61
C THR A 405 6.74 -12.52 -22.77
N MET A 406 6.67 -12.32 -21.46
CA MET A 406 6.03 -13.25 -20.52
C MET A 406 4.54 -13.42 -20.80
N MET A 407 3.82 -12.37 -21.16
CA MET A 407 2.42 -12.45 -21.59
C MET A 407 2.26 -13.39 -22.80
N GLY A 408 3.15 -13.29 -23.79
CA GLY A 408 3.17 -14.20 -24.94
C GLY A 408 3.44 -15.66 -24.55
N LEU A 409 4.31 -15.89 -23.57
CA LEU A 409 4.61 -17.23 -23.04
C LEU A 409 3.44 -17.78 -22.21
N VAL A 410 2.80 -16.94 -21.40
CA VAL A 410 1.58 -17.27 -20.64
C VAL A 410 0.46 -17.67 -21.59
N GLY A 411 0.29 -16.96 -22.71
CA GLY A 411 -0.64 -17.33 -23.79
C GLY A 411 -0.38 -18.71 -24.39
N GLN A 412 0.88 -19.09 -24.55
CA GLN A 412 1.26 -20.42 -25.05
C GLN A 412 1.10 -21.53 -24.00
N ALA A 413 1.42 -21.23 -22.75
CA ALA A 413 1.43 -22.19 -21.66
C ALA A 413 0.04 -22.52 -21.12
N LEU A 414 -0.80 -21.47 -20.99
CA LEU A 414 -2.06 -21.53 -20.25
C LEU A 414 -3.27 -21.21 -21.13
N GLY A 415 -3.07 -20.55 -22.28
CA GLY A 415 -4.13 -20.17 -23.19
C GLY A 415 -4.55 -21.28 -24.17
N GLY A 416 -5.62 -21.02 -24.92
CA GLY A 416 -6.17 -21.92 -25.94
C GLY A 416 -7.69 -22.09 -25.82
N PRO A 417 -8.35 -22.70 -26.82
CA PRO A 417 -9.79 -22.93 -26.80
C PRO A 417 -10.23 -23.70 -25.55
N GLY A 418 -11.25 -23.18 -24.84
CA GLY A 418 -11.80 -23.80 -23.63
C GLY A 418 -11.01 -23.53 -22.33
N MET A 419 -9.81 -22.93 -22.39
CA MET A 419 -9.05 -22.61 -21.17
C MET A 419 -9.68 -21.49 -20.33
N GLU A 420 -10.59 -20.70 -20.91
CA GLU A 420 -11.39 -19.70 -20.19
C GLU A 420 -12.44 -20.33 -19.25
N ASP A 421 -12.81 -21.59 -19.48
CA ASP A 421 -13.74 -22.34 -18.61
C ASP A 421 -13.07 -22.85 -17.33
N GLY A 422 -11.74 -22.78 -17.25
CA GLY A 422 -10.93 -23.25 -16.13
C GLY A 422 -10.66 -24.76 -16.12
N MET A 423 -9.87 -25.19 -15.14
CA MET A 423 -9.41 -26.56 -14.97
C MET A 423 -9.76 -27.10 -13.58
N THR A 424 -10.07 -28.39 -13.46
CA THR A 424 -10.22 -29.05 -12.15
C THR A 424 -8.85 -29.35 -11.53
N TRP A 425 -8.84 -29.71 -10.24
CA TRP A 425 -7.62 -30.18 -9.58
C TRP A 425 -6.94 -31.32 -10.33
N GLU A 426 -7.71 -32.30 -10.80
CA GLU A 426 -7.22 -33.47 -11.54
C GLU A 426 -6.52 -33.06 -12.84
N GLN A 427 -7.12 -32.13 -13.58
CA GLN A 427 -6.56 -31.63 -14.85
C GLN A 427 -5.25 -30.86 -14.62
N VAL A 428 -5.16 -30.07 -13.54
CA VAL A 428 -3.92 -29.36 -13.19
C VAL A 428 -2.85 -30.35 -12.72
N ALA A 429 -3.22 -31.30 -11.87
CA ALA A 429 -2.31 -32.33 -11.36
C ALA A 429 -1.76 -33.23 -12.47
N GLU A 430 -2.60 -33.62 -13.44
CA GLU A 430 -2.19 -34.33 -14.66
C GLU A 430 -1.16 -33.52 -15.45
N LYS A 431 -1.44 -32.23 -15.70
CA LYS A 431 -0.51 -31.34 -16.39
C LYS A 431 0.80 -31.17 -15.64
N LEU A 432 0.78 -31.17 -14.31
CA LEU A 432 1.97 -31.05 -13.47
C LEU A 432 2.69 -32.39 -13.25
N GLU A 433 2.07 -33.53 -13.57
CA GLU A 433 2.54 -34.89 -13.26
C GLU A 433 2.74 -35.13 -11.75
N VAL A 434 1.75 -34.70 -10.96
CA VAL A 434 1.74 -34.87 -9.49
C VAL A 434 0.42 -35.45 -9.01
N ASP A 435 0.36 -35.90 -7.76
CA ASP A 435 -0.91 -36.31 -7.14
C ASP A 435 -1.80 -35.10 -6.84
N ALA A 436 -3.10 -35.21 -7.14
CA ALA A 436 -4.04 -34.11 -6.98
C ALA A 436 -4.28 -33.71 -5.51
N LYS A 437 -4.27 -34.67 -4.58
CA LYS A 437 -4.48 -34.38 -3.15
C LYS A 437 -3.25 -33.73 -2.53
N GLU A 438 -2.06 -34.19 -2.91
CA GLU A 438 -0.82 -33.56 -2.48
C GLU A 438 -0.68 -32.14 -3.04
N LEU A 439 -1.08 -31.92 -4.30
CA LEU A 439 -1.12 -30.59 -4.90
C LEU A 439 -2.11 -29.67 -4.16
N GLU A 440 -3.33 -30.14 -3.91
CA GLU A 440 -4.34 -29.38 -3.18
C GLU A 440 -3.83 -28.97 -1.80
N LYS A 441 -3.30 -29.93 -1.02
CA LYS A 441 -2.72 -29.67 0.31
C LYS A 441 -1.56 -28.67 0.29
N ALA A 442 -0.73 -28.69 -0.75
CA ALA A 442 0.42 -27.81 -0.86
C ALA A 442 0.06 -26.38 -1.29
N VAL A 443 -0.96 -26.24 -2.15
CA VAL A 443 -1.34 -24.95 -2.77
C VAL A 443 -2.44 -24.24 -2.00
N ALA A 444 -3.45 -24.97 -1.51
CA ALA A 444 -4.57 -24.45 -0.76
C ALA A 444 -4.27 -24.48 0.75
N ASP A 445 -3.54 -23.46 1.22
CA ASP A 445 -3.36 -23.21 2.66
C ASP A 445 -4.63 -22.66 3.35
N ARG A 446 -5.73 -22.52 2.59
CA ARG A 446 -7.03 -21.96 3.00
C ARG A 446 -8.16 -22.64 2.22
N GLU A 447 -9.36 -22.59 2.78
CA GLU A 447 -10.58 -23.06 2.13
C GLU A 447 -10.84 -22.26 0.83
N VAL A 448 -11.06 -22.97 -0.27
CA VAL A 448 -11.42 -22.43 -1.58
C VAL A 448 -12.51 -23.27 -2.22
N GLU A 449 -13.47 -22.61 -2.86
CA GLU A 449 -14.60 -23.25 -3.53
C GLU A 449 -14.77 -22.64 -4.93
N PRO A 450 -14.05 -23.17 -5.94
CA PRO A 450 -14.23 -22.73 -7.33
C PRO A 450 -15.62 -23.10 -7.86
N LYS A 451 -16.17 -22.23 -8.71
CA LYS A 451 -17.43 -22.51 -9.42
C LYS A 451 -17.27 -23.75 -10.30
N ASP A 452 -18.21 -24.68 -10.20
CA ASP A 452 -18.21 -25.96 -10.93
C ASP A 452 -16.93 -26.80 -10.72
N GLY A 453 -16.19 -26.58 -9.62
CA GLY A 453 -14.92 -27.27 -9.34
C GLY A 453 -13.74 -26.80 -10.20
N LYS A 454 -13.88 -25.69 -10.96
CA LYS A 454 -12.88 -25.25 -11.96
C LYS A 454 -12.18 -23.94 -11.59
N PHE A 455 -10.86 -23.97 -11.70
CA PHE A 455 -9.96 -22.84 -11.51
C PHE A 455 -9.69 -22.14 -12.85
N LYS A 456 -10.04 -20.86 -12.98
CA LYS A 456 -9.87 -20.06 -14.21
C LYS A 456 -8.43 -19.52 -14.34
N ILE A 457 -7.48 -20.43 -14.35
CA ILE A 457 -6.03 -20.14 -14.28
C ILE A 457 -5.56 -19.21 -15.40
N TRP A 458 -6.02 -19.46 -16.64
CA TRP A 458 -5.62 -18.68 -17.81
C TRP A 458 -5.99 -17.21 -17.68
N THR A 459 -7.25 -16.91 -17.38
CA THR A 459 -7.73 -15.53 -17.31
C THR A 459 -7.11 -14.80 -16.12
N ARG A 460 -6.82 -15.49 -15.01
CA ARG A 460 -6.12 -14.89 -13.86
C ARG A 460 -4.68 -14.54 -14.22
N ALA A 461 -3.97 -15.42 -14.90
CA ALA A 461 -2.61 -15.13 -15.38
C ALA A 461 -2.61 -13.95 -16.36
N ARG A 462 -3.53 -13.94 -17.34
CA ARG A 462 -3.71 -12.84 -18.29
C ARG A 462 -3.96 -11.51 -17.59
N HIS A 463 -4.84 -11.49 -16.59
CA HIS A 463 -5.05 -10.30 -15.78
C HIS A 463 -3.75 -9.85 -15.11
N VAL A 464 -3.10 -10.73 -14.34
CA VAL A 464 -1.92 -10.36 -13.55
C VAL A 464 -0.81 -9.77 -14.40
N PHE A 465 -0.47 -10.41 -15.53
CA PHE A 465 0.58 -9.91 -16.40
C PHE A 465 0.16 -8.65 -17.17
N SER A 466 -1.12 -8.48 -17.50
CA SER A 466 -1.60 -7.30 -18.24
C SER A 466 -1.73 -6.09 -17.32
N GLU A 467 -2.18 -6.31 -16.09
CA GLU A 467 -2.23 -5.30 -15.05
C GLU A 467 -0.82 -4.84 -14.73
N ALA A 468 0.10 -5.81 -14.59
CA ALA A 468 1.51 -5.49 -14.53
C ALA A 468 1.91 -4.57 -15.72
N ILE A 469 1.76 -4.97 -16.98
CA ILE A 469 2.18 -4.08 -18.09
C ILE A 469 1.60 -2.64 -17.98
N ARG A 470 0.37 -2.48 -17.49
CA ARG A 470 -0.28 -1.18 -17.34
C ARG A 470 0.35 -0.24 -16.32
N VAL A 471 0.83 -0.68 -15.16
CA VAL A 471 1.57 0.27 -14.29
C VAL A 471 2.93 0.61 -14.84
N TYR A 472 3.55 -0.22 -15.67
CA TYR A 472 4.84 0.18 -16.25
C TYR A 472 4.64 1.39 -17.10
N GLU A 473 3.62 1.28 -17.96
CA GLU A 473 3.23 2.33 -18.86
C GLU A 473 2.79 3.55 -18.06
N PHE A 474 2.03 3.37 -16.97
CA PHE A 474 1.64 4.47 -16.09
C PHE A 474 2.85 5.15 -15.44
N LYS A 475 3.80 4.36 -14.92
CA LYS A 475 5.03 4.82 -14.29
C LYS A 475 5.93 5.56 -15.28
N GLU A 476 6.12 5.01 -16.48
CA GLU A 476 6.88 5.65 -17.55
C GLU A 476 6.26 6.99 -17.93
N LEU A 477 4.92 7.09 -17.99
CA LEU A 477 4.24 8.38 -18.20
C LEU A 477 4.59 9.40 -17.11
N LEU A 478 4.60 9.00 -15.83
CA LEU A 478 4.99 9.88 -14.71
C LEU A 478 6.46 10.30 -14.80
N CYS A 479 7.37 9.34 -15.01
CA CYS A 479 8.82 9.57 -15.06
C CYS A 479 9.22 10.45 -16.25
N ASN A 480 8.66 10.21 -17.43
CA ASN A 480 8.97 10.98 -18.64
C ASN A 480 8.48 12.43 -18.52
N THR A 481 7.33 12.65 -17.87
CA THR A 481 6.82 14.00 -17.65
C THR A 481 7.71 14.75 -16.64
N ALA A 482 8.10 14.10 -15.55
CA ALA A 482 9.00 14.69 -14.55
C ALA A 482 10.36 15.10 -15.15
N ALA A 483 10.94 14.28 -16.03
CA ALA A 483 12.19 14.60 -16.72
C ALA A 483 12.03 15.77 -17.72
N THR A 484 10.87 15.90 -18.35
CA THR A 484 10.56 16.99 -19.28
C THR A 484 10.38 18.32 -18.55
N SER A 485 9.68 18.32 -17.41
CA SER A 485 9.52 19.50 -16.55
C SER A 485 10.86 20.00 -15.98
N GLN A 486 11.81 19.11 -15.67
CA GLN A 486 13.16 19.49 -15.23
C GLN A 486 14.06 20.04 -16.36
N ARG A 487 13.81 19.66 -17.62
CA ARG A 487 14.53 20.20 -18.79
C ARG A 487 13.94 21.51 -19.31
N ALA A 488 12.66 21.80 -19.00
CA ALA A 488 11.93 22.98 -19.47
C ALA A 488 12.25 24.27 -18.69
N THR A 489 13.12 24.23 -17.69
CA THR A 489 13.66 25.43 -17.02
C THR A 489 15.06 25.75 -17.56
N PRO A 490 15.15 26.50 -18.66
CA PRO A 490 16.11 27.59 -18.77
C PRO A 490 15.38 28.90 -19.12
N ASP A 491 15.76 29.99 -18.43
CA ASP A 491 15.40 31.38 -18.69
C ASP A 491 13.99 31.86 -18.32
N ALA A 492 13.79 32.15 -17.02
CA ALA A 492 12.90 33.24 -16.58
C ALA A 492 13.28 33.72 -15.17
N ILE A 493 14.35 34.51 -15.05
CA ILE A 493 14.52 35.43 -13.92
C ILE A 493 14.33 36.84 -14.48
N PRO A 494 13.22 37.54 -14.18
CA PRO A 494 13.21 38.99 -14.27
C PRO A 494 13.94 39.54 -13.04
N ASP A 495 14.92 40.40 -13.28
CA ASP A 495 15.62 41.18 -12.27
C ASP A 495 14.64 41.90 -11.34
N SER A 496 14.73 41.64 -10.03
CA SER A 496 14.32 42.63 -9.03
C SER A 496 15.26 42.57 -7.82
N GLU A 497 16.09 43.61 -7.72
CA GLU A 497 16.94 43.94 -6.59
C GLU A 497 16.10 44.19 -5.33
N ASN A 498 16.20 43.29 -4.34
CA ASN A 498 16.25 43.55 -2.88
C ASN A 498 15.74 42.34 -2.07
N ALA A 499 16.66 41.45 -1.68
CA ALA A 499 16.61 40.75 -0.40
C ALA A 499 18.02 40.23 -0.07
N GLY A 500 18.50 40.58 1.12
CA GLY A 500 19.84 40.24 1.63
C GLY A 500 20.05 38.76 1.98
N PRO A 501 21.27 38.39 2.39
CA PRO A 501 21.84 37.08 2.15
C PRO A 501 21.49 36.04 3.23
N ILE A 502 21.16 34.82 2.81
CA ILE A 502 21.19 33.65 3.68
C ILE A 502 22.60 33.05 3.57
N LEU A 503 23.26 32.98 4.72
CA LEU A 503 24.62 32.50 4.94
C LEU A 503 24.75 31.00 4.70
N GLU A 504 25.75 30.65 3.89
CA GLU A 504 26.43 29.35 3.87
C GLU A 504 27.25 29.10 5.15
N THR A 505 27.32 27.85 5.57
CA THR A 505 28.51 27.24 6.21
C THR A 505 28.56 25.77 5.74
N SER A 506 29.31 25.42 4.69
CA SER A 506 30.75 25.12 4.63
C SER A 506 31.15 23.73 5.17
N ALA A 507 31.45 22.82 4.24
CA ALA A 507 32.59 21.92 4.33
C ALA A 507 32.96 21.44 2.91
N ARG A 508 33.91 22.16 2.30
CA ARG A 508 34.64 21.76 1.08
C ARG A 508 35.96 21.13 1.50
N GLU A 509 36.22 19.91 1.05
CA GLU A 509 37.59 19.43 0.83
C GLU A 509 37.71 18.81 -0.57
N SER A 510 38.46 19.53 -1.42
CA SER A 510 39.35 19.08 -2.50
C SER A 510 38.98 17.88 -3.39
N LEU A 511 38.66 18.16 -4.66
CA LEU A 511 38.93 17.27 -5.81
C LEU A 511 39.52 18.10 -6.98
N PRO A 512 40.54 17.60 -7.71
CA PRO A 512 41.24 18.32 -8.76
C PRO A 512 40.56 18.24 -10.14
N ASP A 513 40.94 19.18 -11.01
CA ASP A 513 40.50 19.35 -12.40
C ASP A 513 40.42 18.05 -13.21
N LEU A 514 39.28 17.83 -13.88
CA LEU A 514 39.14 16.87 -14.98
C LEU A 514 38.70 17.60 -16.26
N PRO A 515 39.28 17.28 -17.44
CA PRO A 515 39.06 18.02 -18.67
C PRO A 515 37.67 17.78 -19.25
N SER A 516 37.18 18.79 -19.97
CA SER A 516 36.01 18.77 -20.85
C SER A 516 35.75 17.39 -21.48
N ALA A 517 34.61 16.77 -21.14
CA ALA A 517 34.11 15.60 -21.84
C ALA A 517 33.54 16.00 -23.22
N PRO A 518 33.60 15.10 -24.22
CA PRO A 518 33.28 15.41 -25.61
C PRO A 518 31.76 15.58 -25.84
N LEU A 519 31.44 16.39 -26.85
CA LEU A 519 30.10 16.48 -27.47
C LEU A 519 29.49 15.09 -27.70
N ASP A 520 28.26 14.93 -27.20
CA ASP A 520 27.45 13.72 -27.38
C ASP A 520 27.04 13.54 -28.87
N PRO A 521 27.41 12.42 -29.53
CA PRO A 521 27.00 12.10 -30.89
C PRO A 521 25.55 11.60 -31.02
N TYR A 522 24.71 11.65 -29.98
CA TYR A 522 23.26 11.40 -30.07
C TYR A 522 22.41 12.65 -30.32
N SER A 523 23.02 13.74 -30.78
CA SER A 523 22.29 14.79 -31.50
C SER A 523 21.74 14.24 -32.82
N THR A 524 20.54 13.65 -32.75
CA THR A 524 19.69 13.45 -33.90
C THR A 524 18.29 13.96 -33.61
N SER A 525 18.03 15.16 -34.12
CA SER A 525 16.88 15.49 -34.96
C SER A 525 15.50 15.01 -34.48
N SER A 526 14.76 15.96 -33.92
CA SER A 526 13.42 16.31 -34.40
C SER A 526 12.50 15.11 -34.70
N LEU A 527 11.94 14.50 -33.65
CA LEU A 527 10.60 13.95 -33.77
C LEU A 527 9.63 15.13 -33.81
N ALA A 528 9.13 15.42 -35.02
CA ALA A 528 8.03 16.35 -35.21
C ALA A 528 6.82 15.87 -34.40
N VAL A 529 6.58 16.50 -33.26
CA VAL A 529 5.29 16.43 -32.57
C VAL A 529 4.31 17.27 -33.41
N PRO A 530 3.14 16.73 -33.81
CA PRO A 530 2.14 17.52 -34.52
C PRO A 530 1.78 18.77 -33.71
N ASN A 531 1.82 19.93 -34.37
CA ASN A 531 1.79 21.27 -33.78
C ASN A 531 0.43 21.71 -33.17
N ASP A 532 -0.47 20.77 -32.83
CA ASP A 532 -1.83 21.05 -32.34
C ASP A 532 -2.27 20.21 -31.11
N ALA A 533 -1.40 19.37 -30.53
CA ALA A 533 -1.75 18.55 -29.37
C ALA A 533 -1.42 19.26 -28.05
N ASP A 534 -2.44 19.50 -27.21
CA ASP A 534 -2.24 19.90 -25.81
C ASP A 534 -1.58 18.74 -25.03
N PRO A 535 -0.31 18.89 -24.58
CA PRO A 535 0.42 17.83 -23.91
C PRO A 535 -0.25 17.37 -22.61
N SER A 536 -0.95 18.27 -21.91
CA SER A 536 -1.71 17.94 -20.70
C SER A 536 -2.85 16.99 -21.02
N LYS A 537 -3.59 17.30 -22.10
CA LYS A 537 -4.71 16.48 -22.57
C LYS A 537 -4.26 15.09 -23.00
N GLU A 538 -3.21 14.98 -23.80
CA GLU A 538 -2.72 13.68 -24.27
C GLU A 538 -2.24 12.80 -23.11
N LEU A 539 -1.54 13.38 -22.14
CA LEU A 539 -1.08 12.68 -20.93
C LEU A 539 -2.25 12.13 -20.12
N LEU A 540 -3.25 12.97 -19.84
CA LEU A 540 -4.45 12.57 -19.10
C LEU A 540 -5.24 11.48 -19.84
N GLU A 541 -5.38 11.60 -21.17
CA GLU A 541 -6.04 10.57 -21.98
C GLU A 541 -5.31 9.23 -21.93
N LYS A 542 -3.96 9.23 -21.93
CA LYS A 542 -3.17 8.00 -21.74
C LYS A 542 -3.35 7.40 -20.35
N MET A 543 -3.27 8.21 -19.29
CA MET A 543 -3.50 7.75 -17.92
C MET A 543 -4.92 7.17 -17.76
N GLY A 544 -5.94 7.87 -18.26
CA GLY A 544 -7.33 7.42 -18.17
C GLY A 544 -7.60 6.15 -18.97
N ARG A 545 -6.96 5.99 -20.13
CA ARG A 545 -7.01 4.74 -20.92
C ARG A 545 -6.50 3.54 -20.12
N LEU A 546 -5.33 3.67 -19.49
CA LEU A 546 -4.75 2.61 -18.65
C LEU A 546 -5.67 2.25 -17.48
N MET A 547 -6.30 3.23 -16.85
CA MET A 547 -7.30 2.98 -15.80
C MET A 547 -8.52 2.23 -16.33
N ASN A 548 -9.05 2.60 -17.50
CA ASN A 548 -10.19 1.92 -18.10
C ASN A 548 -9.88 0.49 -18.52
N GLU A 549 -8.70 0.25 -19.10
CA GLU A 549 -8.24 -1.11 -19.46
C GLU A 549 -8.06 -1.99 -18.22
N SER A 550 -7.57 -1.41 -17.11
CA SER A 550 -7.51 -2.08 -15.82
C SER A 550 -8.92 -2.46 -15.33
N MET A 551 -9.90 -1.54 -15.39
CA MET A 551 -11.29 -1.84 -15.04
C MET A 551 -11.85 -3.00 -15.88
N GLU A 552 -11.65 -2.99 -17.20
CA GLU A 552 -12.11 -4.06 -18.08
C GLU A 552 -11.47 -5.41 -17.74
N SER A 553 -10.17 -5.42 -17.41
CA SER A 553 -9.49 -6.64 -16.98
C SER A 553 -9.99 -7.14 -15.63
N CYS A 554 -10.23 -6.25 -14.66
CA CYS A 554 -10.87 -6.61 -13.38
C CYS A 554 -12.28 -7.19 -13.58
N GLN A 555 -13.05 -6.67 -14.52
CA GLN A 555 -14.39 -7.17 -14.88
C GLN A 555 -14.34 -8.55 -15.53
N ARG A 556 -13.58 -8.68 -16.62
CA ARG A 556 -13.64 -9.83 -17.53
C ARG A 556 -12.64 -10.92 -17.21
N ASP A 557 -11.40 -10.53 -16.93
CA ASP A 557 -10.30 -11.49 -16.76
C ASP A 557 -10.20 -11.97 -15.32
N TYR A 558 -10.35 -11.04 -14.37
CA TYR A 558 -10.26 -11.35 -12.95
C TYR A 558 -11.58 -11.62 -12.26
N GLU A 559 -12.69 -11.16 -12.84
CA GLU A 559 -14.03 -11.32 -12.26
C GLU A 559 -14.07 -10.86 -10.79
N CYS A 560 -13.47 -9.68 -10.53
CA CYS A 560 -13.48 -9.02 -9.23
C CYS A 560 -14.29 -7.72 -9.20
N SER A 561 -15.01 -7.39 -10.28
CA SER A 561 -16.02 -6.31 -10.24
C SER A 561 -17.36 -6.79 -9.67
N CYS A 562 -18.34 -5.89 -9.62
CA CYS A 562 -19.74 -6.17 -9.34
C CYS A 562 -20.64 -5.16 -10.08
N PRO A 563 -21.97 -5.41 -10.18
CA PRO A 563 -22.88 -4.51 -10.90
C PRO A 563 -22.79 -3.04 -10.46
N GLU A 564 -22.58 -2.81 -9.16
CA GLU A 564 -22.41 -1.48 -8.57
C GLU A 564 -21.14 -0.77 -9.02
N LEU A 565 -20.01 -1.48 -9.03
CA LEU A 565 -18.74 -0.96 -9.51
C LEU A 565 -18.82 -0.64 -11.01
N ASP A 566 -19.48 -1.50 -11.77
CA ASP A 566 -19.67 -1.33 -13.21
C ASP A 566 -20.57 -0.13 -13.52
N GLU A 567 -21.66 0.03 -12.76
CA GLU A 567 -22.57 1.17 -12.85
C GLU A 567 -21.86 2.47 -12.48
N LEU A 568 -21.15 2.53 -11.34
CA LEU A 568 -20.39 3.70 -10.93
C LEU A 568 -19.33 4.09 -11.97
N ALA A 569 -18.55 3.13 -12.47
CA ALA A 569 -17.54 3.42 -13.49
C ALA A 569 -18.16 3.90 -14.82
N SER A 570 -19.34 3.40 -15.17
CA SER A 570 -20.10 3.87 -16.33
C SER A 570 -20.61 5.30 -16.14
N ILE A 571 -21.25 5.60 -15.01
CA ILE A 571 -21.74 6.93 -14.64
C ILE A 571 -20.59 7.94 -14.59
N ALA A 572 -19.46 7.55 -14.00
CA ALA A 572 -18.27 8.39 -13.91
C ALA A 572 -17.78 8.82 -15.29
N ARG A 573 -17.55 7.85 -16.20
CA ARG A 573 -17.09 8.14 -17.57
C ARG A 573 -18.08 8.99 -18.35
N LYS A 574 -19.38 8.69 -18.22
CA LYS A 574 -20.45 9.47 -18.85
C LYS A 574 -20.43 10.94 -18.41
N ASN A 575 -20.02 11.21 -17.17
CA ASN A 575 -20.04 12.53 -16.54
C ASN A 575 -18.66 13.18 -16.40
N GLY A 576 -17.71 12.84 -17.28
CA GLY A 576 -16.46 13.58 -17.44
C GLY A 576 -15.22 12.94 -16.81
N ALA A 577 -15.31 11.75 -16.22
CA ALA A 577 -14.09 11.01 -15.85
C ALA A 577 -13.35 10.53 -17.10
N ILE A 578 -12.05 10.83 -17.14
CA ILE A 578 -11.14 10.43 -18.22
C ILE A 578 -10.84 8.92 -18.13
N GLY A 579 -10.70 8.43 -16.90
CA GLY A 579 -10.61 7.01 -16.58
C GLY A 579 -11.31 6.71 -15.27
N SER A 580 -11.95 5.54 -15.17
CA SER A 580 -12.58 5.09 -13.93
C SER A 580 -12.44 3.59 -13.76
N ARG A 581 -12.06 3.17 -12.56
CA ARG A 581 -11.85 1.76 -12.22
C ARG A 581 -12.16 1.44 -10.76
N VAL A 582 -12.32 0.17 -10.46
CA VAL A 582 -12.32 -0.35 -9.09
C VAL A 582 -11.00 -0.05 -8.38
N THR A 583 -11.04 0.23 -7.08
CA THR A 583 -9.86 0.29 -6.21
C THR A 583 -10.04 -0.66 -5.02
N GLY A 584 -8.95 -1.32 -4.61
CA GLY A 584 -8.95 -2.30 -3.53
C GLY A 584 -9.30 -3.71 -4.00
N ALA A 585 -9.98 -4.49 -3.17
CA ALA A 585 -10.17 -5.92 -3.46
C ALA A 585 -11.20 -6.21 -4.55
N GLY A 586 -12.15 -5.30 -4.78
CA GLY A 586 -13.32 -5.52 -5.63
C GLY A 586 -14.47 -6.26 -4.92
N TRP A 587 -15.45 -6.75 -5.69
CA TRP A 587 -16.71 -7.34 -5.22
C TRP A 587 -17.49 -6.41 -4.26
N GLY A 588 -17.49 -5.12 -4.57
CA GLY A 588 -17.91 -4.02 -3.70
C GLY A 588 -16.77 -3.02 -3.49
N GLY A 589 -16.83 -2.24 -2.41
CA GLY A 589 -15.82 -1.22 -2.14
C GLY A 589 -16.04 0.04 -2.99
N ALA A 590 -14.98 0.59 -3.58
CA ALA A 590 -15.04 1.88 -4.26
C ALA A 590 -14.45 1.86 -5.68
N THR A 591 -14.82 2.86 -6.47
CA THR A 591 -14.15 3.23 -7.71
C THR A 591 -13.28 4.46 -7.50
N VAL A 592 -12.17 4.56 -8.24
CA VAL A 592 -11.35 5.76 -8.39
C VAL A 592 -11.48 6.28 -9.82
N SER A 593 -11.74 7.57 -9.95
CA SER A 593 -11.94 8.27 -11.22
C SER A 593 -10.94 9.41 -11.39
N LEU A 594 -10.32 9.52 -12.57
CA LEU A 594 -9.48 10.65 -12.95
C LEU A 594 -10.37 11.76 -13.56
N VAL A 595 -10.44 12.92 -12.91
CA VAL A 595 -11.33 14.03 -13.30
C VAL A 595 -10.55 15.34 -13.31
N ARG A 596 -10.79 16.20 -14.30
CA ARG A 596 -10.21 17.56 -14.30
C ARG A 596 -10.84 18.37 -13.19
N GLU A 597 -10.04 19.14 -12.45
CA GLU A 597 -10.50 19.90 -11.28
C GLU A 597 -11.71 20.82 -11.56
N PRO A 598 -11.77 21.56 -12.69
CA PRO A 598 -12.94 22.38 -13.00
C PRO A 598 -14.25 21.58 -13.15
N ASP A 599 -14.15 20.29 -13.49
CA ASP A 599 -15.29 19.42 -13.73
C ASP A 599 -15.75 18.68 -12.46
N VAL A 600 -14.94 18.67 -11.39
CA VAL A 600 -15.22 17.93 -10.15
C VAL A 600 -16.59 18.27 -9.51
N PRO A 601 -17.00 19.55 -9.37
CA PRO A 601 -18.30 19.85 -8.77
C PRO A 601 -19.49 19.29 -9.58
N ALA A 602 -19.42 19.37 -10.90
CA ALA A 602 -20.43 18.82 -11.79
C ALA A 602 -20.44 17.29 -11.76
N PHE A 603 -19.25 16.68 -11.74
CA PHE A 603 -19.06 15.24 -11.60
C PHE A 603 -19.70 14.70 -10.31
N LEU A 604 -19.36 15.27 -9.15
CA LEU A 604 -19.89 14.85 -7.85
C LEU A 604 -21.41 14.92 -7.81
N LYS A 605 -21.99 16.03 -8.33
CA LYS A 605 -23.44 16.20 -8.43
C LYS A 605 -24.08 15.13 -9.31
N ALA A 606 -23.45 14.79 -10.43
CA ALA A 606 -23.96 13.77 -11.34
C ALA A 606 -23.93 12.37 -10.71
N VAL A 607 -22.84 11.98 -10.05
CA VAL A 607 -22.75 10.69 -9.35
C VAL A 607 -23.78 10.60 -8.22
N ARG A 608 -23.94 11.67 -7.41
CA ARG A 608 -25.01 11.77 -6.40
C ARG A 608 -26.39 11.54 -7.00
N THR A 609 -26.70 12.22 -8.09
CA THR A 609 -28.02 12.15 -8.72
C THR A 609 -28.27 10.81 -9.42
N GLU A 610 -27.28 10.30 -10.15
CA GLU A 610 -27.46 9.15 -11.04
C GLU A 610 -27.29 7.80 -10.34
N TYR A 611 -26.49 7.72 -9.28
CA TYR A 611 -26.23 6.50 -8.51
C TYR A 611 -26.86 6.55 -7.11
N TYR A 612 -26.37 7.45 -6.25
CA TYR A 612 -26.74 7.43 -4.82
C TYR A 612 -28.22 7.73 -4.59
N ASN A 613 -28.76 8.82 -5.15
CA ASN A 613 -30.16 9.19 -4.94
C ASN A 613 -31.15 8.16 -5.50
N LYS A 614 -30.73 7.35 -6.49
CA LYS A 614 -31.58 6.29 -7.05
C LYS A 614 -31.53 5.01 -6.22
N ARG A 615 -30.34 4.66 -5.71
CA ARG A 615 -30.08 3.36 -5.08
C ARG A 615 -30.19 3.40 -3.56
N TYR A 616 -29.90 4.55 -2.97
CA TYR A 616 -29.86 4.82 -1.53
C TYR A 616 -30.50 6.20 -1.24
N PRO A 617 -31.83 6.36 -1.44
CA PRO A 617 -32.51 7.65 -1.34
C PRO A 617 -32.51 8.26 0.07
N ASP A 618 -32.26 7.44 1.09
CA ASP A 618 -32.34 7.84 2.50
C ASP A 618 -30.97 8.25 3.10
N LEU A 619 -29.91 8.33 2.28
CA LEU A 619 -28.60 8.78 2.76
C LEU A 619 -28.67 10.25 3.17
N THR A 620 -28.09 10.55 4.32
CA THR A 620 -27.84 11.92 4.78
C THR A 620 -26.75 12.60 3.93
N GLU A 621 -26.70 13.94 3.96
CA GLU A 621 -25.62 14.67 3.26
C GLU A 621 -24.23 14.25 3.74
N LYS A 622 -24.03 13.99 5.04
CA LYS A 622 -22.76 13.48 5.58
C LYS A 622 -22.40 12.13 4.96
N GLU A 623 -23.35 11.21 4.87
CA GLU A 623 -23.12 9.90 4.26
C GLU A 623 -22.84 10.00 2.76
N LEU A 624 -23.45 10.96 2.05
CA LEU A 624 -23.16 11.25 0.64
C LEU A 624 -21.75 11.83 0.47
N ASP A 625 -21.33 12.73 1.35
CA ASP A 625 -19.98 13.31 1.37
C ASP A 625 -18.91 12.25 1.72
N ASP A 626 -19.24 11.29 2.59
CA ASP A 626 -18.38 10.14 2.90
C ASP A 626 -18.36 9.09 1.78
N ALA A 627 -19.46 8.97 1.03
CA ALA A 627 -19.56 8.02 -0.07
C ALA A 627 -18.85 8.51 -1.34
N CYS A 628 -18.85 9.80 -1.63
CA CYS A 628 -18.24 10.33 -2.85
C CYS A 628 -17.56 11.68 -2.66
N PHE A 629 -16.24 11.68 -2.81
CA PHE A 629 -15.38 12.84 -2.54
C PHE A 629 -14.17 12.88 -3.48
N ALA A 630 -13.68 14.08 -3.75
CA ALA A 630 -12.41 14.29 -4.44
C ALA A 630 -11.25 14.22 -3.44
N THR A 631 -10.08 13.81 -3.92
CA THR A 631 -8.85 13.74 -3.12
C THR A 631 -7.62 13.86 -4.02
N LYS A 632 -6.52 14.38 -3.45
CA LYS A 632 -5.18 14.31 -4.02
C LYS A 632 -4.27 13.43 -3.18
N PRO A 633 -3.16 12.91 -3.75
CA PRO A 633 -2.15 12.25 -2.94
C PRO A 633 -1.64 13.17 -1.84
N GLU A 634 -1.62 12.67 -0.62
CA GLU A 634 -1.24 13.44 0.58
C GLU A 634 -0.04 12.86 1.33
N ASN A 635 0.39 13.58 2.36
CA ASN A 635 1.36 13.11 3.33
C ASN A 635 0.99 11.75 3.92
N GLY A 636 1.99 10.89 4.11
CA GLY A 636 1.88 9.67 4.90
C GLY A 636 1.72 9.91 6.40
N ALA A 637 2.01 8.88 7.19
CA ALA A 637 1.85 8.89 8.63
C ALA A 637 2.82 9.86 9.31
N ILE A 638 2.31 10.58 10.31
CA ILE A 638 2.99 11.68 11.00
C ILE A 638 2.60 11.66 12.49
N LEU A 639 3.51 12.13 13.34
CA LEU A 639 3.22 12.46 14.73
C LEU A 639 3.13 13.99 14.87
N TYR A 640 2.05 14.50 15.45
CA TYR A 640 1.85 15.92 15.76
C TYR A 640 2.03 16.16 17.26
N GLU A 641 2.75 17.22 17.62
CA GLU A 641 2.91 17.70 18.98
C GLU A 641 2.10 18.98 19.20
N ASN A 642 1.32 19.00 20.28
CA ASN A 642 0.52 20.16 20.64
C ASN A 642 1.32 21.05 21.60
N ASP A 643 1.92 22.11 21.06
CA ASP A 643 2.74 23.05 21.84
C ASP A 643 1.94 23.72 22.98
N ASP A 644 0.63 23.92 22.79
CA ASP A 644 -0.28 24.51 23.79
C ASP A 644 -0.53 23.59 25.00
N ALA A 645 -0.17 22.30 24.92
CA ALA A 645 -0.27 21.36 26.03
C ALA A 645 1.01 21.28 26.87
N SER A 646 2.06 22.04 26.52
CA SER A 646 3.30 22.09 27.28
C SER A 646 3.09 22.77 28.64
N PRO A 647 3.59 22.21 29.75
CA PRO A 647 3.39 22.76 31.10
C PRO A 647 3.91 24.20 31.29
N ASP A 648 4.74 24.71 30.36
CA ASP A 648 5.29 26.07 30.40
C ASP A 648 4.29 27.17 29.96
N HIS A 649 3.14 26.82 29.36
CA HIS A 649 2.11 27.78 28.94
C HIS A 649 0.90 27.86 29.88
N ALA A 650 0.90 27.08 30.96
CA ALA A 650 -0.09 27.18 32.04
C ALA A 650 0.38 28.17 33.13
N THR A 651 0.46 29.48 32.80
CA THR A 651 0.66 30.56 33.78
C THR A 651 -0.34 31.69 33.61
#